data_AF-E3NGN6-F1
#
_entry.id   AF-E3NGN6-F1
#
_cell.length_a   1.000
_cell.length_b   1.000
_cell.length_c   1.000
_cell.angle_alpha   90.00
_cell.angle_beta   90.00
_cell.angle_gamma   90.00
#
_symmetry.space_group_name_H-M   'P 1'
#
loop_
_entity.id
_entity.type
_entity.pdbx_description
1 polymer ?
#
loop_
_entity_poly.entity_id
_entity_poly.type
_entity_poly.pdbx_seq_one_letter_code
_entity_poly.pdbx_strand_id
1 'polypeptide(L)'
;MPRSKCAYCLDIRKQSDMTRVPRNNESLQIWFRTLGIDFQQRVLGATSRLFICREHVPKAAPRRSRYGIPYETRGSQEENLSEAEAPVYLNFEDDMLFDDDFVVVNEEVLEDKNDFEYIPTEDEKKEQEDVDLEEKDVKLIDYIIVDHSILLNAILYCRNCHSSDVGFDKERVSGANISMNLTCNSCQCTWNWCSSQRMIDGKSFMVNRDISTACSVTGMSYHKFSTCCETLRIPILTESEHCKTIRNHVAPLATEEYDKLQKEVLEIVVEEAEKRGSLDLSGDAQYDSPGFSALNCRYALIDVATNLVVDVEHVKKSSQNESSKSLEPKSLDLSLDRFVKTLANATLNVTVSSITTDRDPAVGKLLAKKYPNIKQMYDGWHFARNLQKILWKKQDQVQMKPAKRWIEPLRNHLYWSIGTSGGNGKLAVEKFLSFFYHTQNIHDNFKEIGGYQFSTVFHCDHGNINGSGYFDIANPHHKKAWELLLDMATEKKRLKDLEHVSPFFSTSQVESFNNVALTYHPKNTFFRAKSFSLRVKLSVIHWNNLKLEERMGIRQVAGKKSHFNKSLKKVTHRKFLSPGSFDWRRRILELAREHRAETNKEEEEEEEDDEQEEICIDFLNSYNADLRVWEKRDDCDFSDEFDDSYDEGTDNAT
;
A
#
# COMPACT_ATOMS: atom_id res chain seq x y z
N MET A 1 -21.65 -19.97 6.65
CA MET A 1 -21.87 -19.59 8.07
C MET A 1 -21.24 -18.23 8.31
N PRO A 2 -21.86 -17.35 9.12
CA PRO A 2 -21.31 -16.03 9.43
C PRO A 2 -19.97 -16.15 10.17
N ARG A 3 -19.00 -15.31 9.79
CA ARG A 3 -17.69 -15.18 10.43
C ARG A 3 -17.62 -13.82 11.14
N SER A 4 -16.85 -13.74 12.22
CA SER A 4 -16.68 -12.50 12.96
C SER A 4 -15.24 -12.33 13.39
N LYS A 5 -14.81 -11.08 13.52
CA LYS A 5 -13.49 -10.70 14.01
C LYS A 5 -13.47 -10.78 15.53
N CYS A 6 -12.44 -11.39 16.09
CA CYS A 6 -12.20 -11.44 17.52
C CYS A 6 -11.85 -10.05 18.04
N ALA A 7 -12.52 -9.58 19.07
CA ALA A 7 -12.21 -8.30 19.70
C ALA A 7 -10.89 -8.31 20.49
N TYR A 8 -10.40 -9.49 20.88
CA TYR A 8 -9.12 -9.65 21.59
C TYR A 8 -7.94 -9.84 20.64
N CYS A 9 -7.83 -11.00 19.97
CA CYS A 9 -6.70 -11.31 19.09
C CYS A 9 -6.85 -10.82 17.64
N LEU A 10 -7.98 -10.20 17.28
CA LEU A 10 -8.25 -9.71 15.92
C LEU A 10 -8.37 -10.82 14.84
N ASP A 11 -8.37 -12.10 15.23
CA ASP A 11 -8.61 -13.24 14.32
C ASP A 11 -10.05 -13.27 13.78
N ILE A 12 -10.21 -13.55 12.48
CA ILE A 12 -11.50 -13.84 11.88
C ILE A 12 -11.79 -15.33 12.00
N ARG A 13 -12.81 -15.70 12.79
CA ARG A 13 -13.21 -17.10 12.96
C ARG A 13 -14.68 -17.32 12.61
N LYS A 14 -15.09 -18.59 12.48
CA LYS A 14 -16.51 -18.93 12.36
C LYS A 14 -17.20 -18.56 13.66
N GLN A 15 -18.38 -17.93 13.60
CA GLN A 15 -19.12 -17.58 14.82
C GLN A 15 -19.44 -18.79 15.72
N SER A 16 -19.40 -20.03 15.20
CA SER A 16 -19.52 -21.27 15.97
C SER A 16 -18.42 -21.45 17.02
N ASP A 17 -17.24 -20.91 16.75
CA ASP A 17 -16.00 -21.12 17.51
C ASP A 17 -15.72 -19.91 18.41
N MET A 18 -16.67 -18.98 18.47
CA MET A 18 -16.56 -17.71 19.17
C MET A 18 -17.64 -17.58 20.24
N THR A 19 -17.36 -16.71 21.21
CA THR A 19 -18.26 -16.32 22.28
C THR A 19 -18.60 -14.85 22.12
N ARG A 20 -19.88 -14.51 22.30
CA ARG A 20 -20.34 -13.12 22.24
C ARG A 20 -19.88 -12.38 23.49
N VAL A 21 -19.32 -11.19 23.30
CA VAL A 21 -18.95 -10.29 24.40
C VAL A 21 -20.22 -9.81 25.12
N PRO A 22 -20.28 -9.86 26.46
CA PRO A 22 -21.40 -9.35 27.24
C PRO A 22 -21.60 -7.83 27.09
N ARG A 23 -22.83 -7.37 27.36
CA ARG A 23 -23.16 -5.93 27.42
C ARG A 23 -23.43 -5.43 28.84
N ASN A 24 -23.51 -6.34 29.82
CA ASN A 24 -23.70 -5.98 31.21
C ASN A 24 -22.36 -5.60 31.85
N ASN A 25 -22.33 -4.47 32.56
CA ASN A 25 -21.12 -3.92 33.17
C ASN A 25 -20.41 -4.92 34.09
N GLU A 26 -21.15 -5.65 34.93
CA GLU A 26 -20.56 -6.62 35.86
C GLU A 26 -19.77 -7.73 35.15
N SER A 27 -20.30 -8.29 34.05
CA SER A 27 -19.56 -9.30 33.29
C SER A 27 -18.43 -8.71 32.45
N LEU A 28 -18.56 -7.45 32.01
CA LEU A 28 -17.50 -6.76 31.27
C LEU A 28 -16.28 -6.49 32.15
N GLN A 29 -16.48 -6.09 33.41
CA GLN A 29 -15.37 -5.88 34.36
C GLN A 29 -14.51 -7.13 34.54
N ILE A 30 -15.14 -8.32 34.55
CA ILE A 30 -14.41 -9.60 34.62
C ILE A 30 -13.57 -9.81 33.36
N TRP A 31 -14.11 -9.49 32.19
CA TRP A 31 -13.40 -9.64 30.93
C TRP A 31 -12.28 -8.61 30.77
N PHE A 32 -12.46 -7.38 31.23
CA PHE A 32 -11.44 -6.32 31.24
C PHE A 32 -10.25 -6.70 32.13
N ARG A 33 -10.51 -7.23 33.33
CA ARG A 33 -9.46 -7.76 34.20
C ARG A 33 -8.68 -8.93 33.59
N THR A 34 -9.35 -9.76 32.77
CA THR A 34 -8.75 -10.98 32.20
C THR A 34 -7.98 -10.70 30.91
N LEU A 35 -8.47 -9.78 30.08
CA LEU A 35 -7.98 -9.54 28.73
C LEU A 35 -7.27 -8.19 28.58
N GLY A 36 -7.15 -7.42 29.65
CA GLY A 36 -6.37 -6.19 29.70
C GLY A 36 -7.05 -4.96 29.08
N ILE A 37 -6.31 -3.86 29.15
CA ILE A 37 -6.78 -2.50 28.84
C ILE A 37 -7.12 -2.34 27.34
N ASP A 38 -6.33 -2.95 26.45
CA ASP A 38 -6.57 -2.90 25.00
C ASP A 38 -7.92 -3.51 24.61
N PHE A 39 -8.31 -4.60 25.28
CA PHE A 39 -9.61 -5.22 25.06
C PHE A 39 -10.73 -4.34 25.60
N GLN A 40 -10.54 -3.74 26.78
CA GLN A 40 -11.49 -2.84 27.40
C GLN A 40 -11.81 -1.64 26.50
N GLN A 41 -10.79 -0.97 25.97
CA GLN A 41 -10.98 0.18 25.07
C GLN A 41 -11.78 -0.21 23.82
N ARG A 42 -11.48 -1.36 23.21
CA ARG A 42 -12.20 -1.84 22.01
C ARG A 42 -13.66 -2.20 22.27
N VAL A 43 -13.99 -2.68 23.47
CA VAL A 43 -15.38 -3.02 23.81
C VAL A 43 -16.19 -1.77 24.13
N LEU A 44 -15.60 -0.80 24.83
CA LEU A 44 -16.28 0.44 25.20
C LEU A 44 -16.57 1.34 23.98
N GLY A 45 -15.72 1.32 22.95
CA GLY A 45 -15.93 2.06 21.70
C GLY A 45 -16.80 1.34 20.64
N ALA A 46 -17.23 0.11 20.87
CA ALA A 46 -17.92 -0.67 19.84
C ALA A 46 -19.45 -0.48 19.84
N THR A 47 -19.99 0.05 18.75
CA THR A 47 -21.45 0.16 18.53
C THR A 47 -22.10 -1.15 18.08
N SER A 48 -21.32 -2.04 17.48
CA SER A 48 -21.77 -3.36 17.02
C SER A 48 -21.46 -4.48 18.03
N ARG A 49 -22.13 -5.63 17.89
CA ARG A 49 -21.92 -6.77 18.79
C ARG A 49 -20.58 -7.44 18.51
N LEU A 50 -19.69 -7.42 19.50
CA LEU A 50 -18.37 -8.03 19.43
C LEU A 50 -18.37 -9.53 19.76
N PHE A 51 -17.38 -10.22 19.22
CA PHE A 51 -17.13 -11.64 19.43
C PHE A 51 -15.68 -11.85 19.88
N ILE A 52 -15.44 -12.91 20.65
CA ILE A 52 -14.11 -13.34 21.08
C ILE A 52 -13.92 -14.81 20.76
N CYS A 53 -12.71 -15.23 20.42
CA CYS A 53 -12.39 -16.65 20.20
C CYS A 53 -12.50 -17.39 21.53
N ARG A 54 -13.07 -18.59 21.52
CA ARG A 54 -13.23 -19.40 22.74
C ARG A 54 -11.90 -19.80 23.38
N GLU A 55 -10.82 -19.84 22.61
CA GLU A 55 -9.47 -20.12 23.11
C GLU A 55 -8.96 -19.08 24.13
N HIS A 56 -9.38 -17.81 24.02
CA HIS A 56 -9.01 -16.78 24.99
C HIS A 56 -9.89 -16.79 26.25
N VAL A 57 -10.93 -17.65 26.26
CA VAL A 57 -11.86 -17.78 27.39
C VAL A 57 -12.07 -19.26 27.68
N PRO A 58 -11.08 -19.92 28.31
CA PRO A 58 -11.19 -21.33 28.68
C PRO A 58 -12.48 -21.56 29.50
N LYS A 59 -13.31 -22.54 29.11
CA LYS A 59 -14.61 -22.89 29.72
C LYS A 59 -15.82 -22.01 29.35
N ALA A 60 -15.76 -21.19 28.31
CA ALA A 60 -16.96 -20.51 27.79
C ALA A 60 -17.97 -21.51 27.17
N ALA A 61 -19.15 -21.65 27.76
CA ALA A 61 -20.19 -22.57 27.27
C ALA A 61 -20.68 -22.24 25.84
N PRO A 62 -21.04 -23.23 24.99
CA PRO A 62 -21.30 -23.01 23.56
C PRO A 62 -22.50 -22.12 23.18
N ARG A 63 -23.36 -21.74 24.14
CA ARG A 63 -24.48 -20.79 24.03
C ARG A 63 -24.85 -20.43 25.48
N ARG A 64 -24.96 -19.14 25.80
CA ARG A 64 -25.27 -18.67 27.18
C ARG A 64 -26.51 -19.35 27.76
N SER A 65 -26.37 -20.02 28.89
CA SER A 65 -27.45 -20.14 29.86
C SER A 65 -27.46 -18.86 30.72
N ARG A 66 -28.64 -18.43 31.17
CA ARG A 66 -28.89 -17.12 31.77
C ARG A 66 -28.28 -16.92 33.17
N TYR A 67 -27.59 -17.91 33.75
CA TYR A 67 -27.30 -17.93 35.21
C TYR A 67 -25.95 -18.55 35.61
N GLY A 68 -24.87 -18.47 34.81
CA GLY A 68 -23.58 -19.04 35.21
C GLY A 68 -22.37 -18.21 34.78
N ILE A 69 -21.63 -17.70 35.76
CA ILE A 69 -20.27 -17.17 35.59
C ILE A 69 -19.30 -18.31 35.93
N PRO A 70 -18.27 -18.61 35.12
CA PRO A 70 -17.15 -19.43 35.58
C PRO A 70 -15.83 -18.66 35.52
N TYR A 71 -15.33 -18.25 36.69
CA TYR A 71 -13.91 -18.37 37.04
C TYR A 71 -13.77 -18.63 38.55
N GLU A 72 -13.09 -19.73 38.88
CA GLU A 72 -12.28 -19.83 40.10
C GLU A 72 -10.85 -20.14 39.64
N THR A 73 -9.91 -19.37 40.17
CA THR A 73 -8.47 -19.44 39.97
C THR A 73 -7.82 -20.48 40.90
N ARG A 74 -6.89 -21.27 40.36
CA ARG A 74 -5.75 -21.97 41.00
C ARG A 74 -5.09 -22.81 39.90
N GLY A 75 -3.79 -22.95 39.75
CA GLY A 75 -2.60 -22.47 40.44
C GLY A 75 -1.42 -22.87 39.55
N SER A 76 -0.26 -22.27 39.77
CA SER A 76 1.03 -22.62 39.18
C SER A 76 1.31 -24.12 39.15
N GLN A 77 1.58 -24.68 37.96
CA GLN A 77 2.47 -25.82 37.78
C GLN A 77 3.24 -25.65 36.48
N GLU A 78 4.55 -25.44 36.63
CA GLU A 78 5.56 -25.75 35.61
C GLU A 78 5.48 -27.24 35.27
N GLU A 79 5.35 -27.57 33.99
CA GLU A 79 5.73 -28.89 33.49
C GLU A 79 6.72 -28.70 32.34
N ASN A 80 7.98 -28.99 32.67
CA ASN A 80 9.04 -29.28 31.72
C ASN A 80 8.63 -30.49 30.88
N LEU A 81 8.57 -30.33 29.55
CA LEU A 81 8.61 -31.44 28.60
C LEU A 81 9.70 -31.17 27.57
N SER A 82 10.67 -32.07 27.58
CA SER A 82 11.85 -32.17 26.74
C SER A 82 11.53 -32.12 25.24
N GLU A 83 12.17 -31.21 24.51
CA GLU A 83 12.25 -31.28 23.05
C GLU A 83 13.32 -32.30 22.65
N ALA A 84 12.86 -33.51 22.32
CA ALA A 84 13.59 -34.38 21.42
C ALA A 84 13.47 -33.79 19.99
N GLU A 85 14.60 -33.73 19.30
CA GLU A 85 14.76 -33.23 17.93
C GLU A 85 13.75 -33.89 16.98
N ALA A 86 12.75 -33.11 16.55
CA ALA A 86 11.86 -33.42 15.45
C ALA A 86 12.30 -32.61 14.21
N PRO A 87 12.30 -33.22 13.01
CA PRO A 87 13.00 -32.69 11.85
C PRO A 87 12.42 -31.37 11.35
N VAL A 88 13.33 -30.47 10.99
CA VAL A 88 13.11 -29.18 10.33
C VAL A 88 12.35 -29.39 9.01
N TYR A 89 11.04 -29.24 9.04
CA TYR A 89 10.29 -28.92 7.83
C TYR A 89 10.45 -27.42 7.58
N LEU A 90 11.15 -27.06 6.50
CA LEU A 90 11.14 -25.70 5.95
C LEU A 90 9.70 -25.35 5.56
N ASN A 91 8.96 -24.73 6.49
CA ASN A 91 7.65 -24.15 6.22
C ASN A 91 7.84 -22.89 5.37
N PHE A 92 7.93 -23.07 4.05
CA PHE A 92 7.92 -22.00 3.04
C PHE A 92 6.59 -21.20 3.00
N GLU A 93 5.61 -21.50 3.87
CA GLU A 93 4.31 -20.82 3.90
C GLU A 93 4.32 -19.46 4.62
N ASP A 94 5.27 -19.17 5.52
CA ASP A 94 5.21 -17.95 6.36
C ASP A 94 6.01 -16.75 5.78
N ASP A 95 6.96 -16.98 4.87
CA ASP A 95 7.82 -15.93 4.28
C ASP A 95 7.54 -15.62 2.79
N MET A 96 6.65 -16.37 2.12
CA MET A 96 6.24 -16.10 0.72
C MET A 96 4.72 -15.87 0.58
N LEU A 97 4.09 -15.21 1.55
CA LEU A 97 2.70 -14.80 1.43
C LEU A 97 2.58 -13.55 0.55
N PHE A 98 2.41 -13.80 -0.74
CA PHE A 98 2.09 -12.80 -1.76
C PHE A 98 0.91 -11.89 -1.37
N ASP A 99 1.11 -10.60 -1.61
CA ASP A 99 0.23 -9.48 -1.27
C ASP A 99 -1.06 -9.44 -2.11
N ASP A 100 -2.03 -10.30 -1.82
CA ASP A 100 -3.43 -10.02 -2.18
C ASP A 100 -3.96 -8.85 -1.31
N ASP A 101 -3.86 -7.60 -1.75
CA ASP A 101 -4.32 -6.36 -1.08
C ASP A 101 -3.42 -5.85 0.05
N PHE A 102 -2.31 -5.18 -0.29
CA PHE A 102 -1.58 -4.31 0.64
C PHE A 102 -2.41 -3.07 0.95
N VAL A 103 -3.37 -3.14 1.88
CA VAL A 103 -3.95 -1.92 2.46
C VAL A 103 -2.90 -1.36 3.41
N VAL A 104 -2.16 -0.33 2.98
CA VAL A 104 -1.66 0.66 3.94
C VAL A 104 -2.90 1.18 4.63
N VAL A 105 -3.08 0.78 5.88
CA VAL A 105 -4.02 1.46 6.75
C VAL A 105 -3.39 2.83 7.01
N ASN A 106 -3.63 3.77 6.10
CA ASN A 106 -3.62 5.17 6.50
C ASN A 106 -4.78 5.28 7.48
N GLU A 107 -4.46 5.54 8.75
CA GLU A 107 -5.45 5.88 9.78
C GLU A 107 -6.29 7.12 9.39
N GLU A 108 -5.96 7.83 8.31
CA GLU A 108 -6.66 9.03 7.86
C GLU A 108 -7.78 8.81 6.82
N VAL A 109 -8.06 7.56 6.39
CA VAL A 109 -9.28 7.29 5.58
C VAL A 109 -9.96 6.00 6.04
N LEU A 110 -10.41 5.99 7.29
CA LEU A 110 -11.59 5.24 7.68
C LEU A 110 -12.60 6.25 8.21
N GLU A 111 -13.61 6.57 7.40
CA GLU A 111 -14.90 6.99 7.95
C GLU A 111 -15.52 5.80 8.70
N ASP A 112 -14.96 5.47 9.86
CA ASP A 112 -15.71 4.76 10.89
C ASP A 112 -16.43 5.84 11.70
N LYS A 113 -17.68 6.10 11.34
CA LYS A 113 -18.61 6.87 12.17
C LYS A 113 -18.69 6.18 13.53
N ASN A 114 -18.01 6.72 14.55
CA ASN A 114 -18.41 6.85 15.97
C ASN A 114 -17.20 7.36 16.78
N ASP A 115 -17.02 8.68 16.82
CA ASP A 115 -16.22 9.35 17.85
C ASP A 115 -16.88 9.13 19.22
N PHE A 116 -16.12 8.81 20.27
CA PHE A 116 -16.50 9.23 21.62
C PHE A 116 -15.29 9.61 22.48
N GLU A 117 -15.43 10.82 22.99
CA GLU A 117 -14.60 11.65 23.86
C GLU A 117 -14.22 11.01 25.19
N TYR A 118 -12.99 11.26 25.63
CA TYR A 118 -12.49 10.94 26.97
C TYR A 118 -13.04 11.93 28.01
N ILE A 119 -13.75 11.43 29.03
CA ILE A 119 -14.17 12.21 30.20
C ILE A 119 -13.54 11.55 31.44
N PRO A 120 -12.52 12.17 32.08
CA PRO A 120 -11.99 11.66 33.34
C PRO A 120 -12.99 11.86 34.47
N THR A 121 -13.17 10.85 35.31
CA THR A 121 -13.99 10.93 36.54
C THR A 121 -13.10 11.22 37.75
N GLU A 122 -13.62 11.97 38.71
CA GLU A 122 -12.89 12.63 39.82
C GLU A 122 -12.16 11.70 40.83
N ASP A 123 -12.08 10.39 40.59
CA ASP A 123 -11.50 9.42 41.53
C ASP A 123 -10.04 9.02 41.23
N GLU A 124 -9.39 9.56 40.20
CA GLU A 124 -7.95 9.30 39.90
C GLU A 124 -6.97 10.17 40.72
N LYS A 125 -7.43 10.79 41.81
CA LYS A 125 -6.60 11.55 42.75
C LYS A 125 -6.37 10.76 44.04
N LYS A 126 -5.58 9.69 43.99
CA LYS A 126 -4.69 9.23 45.09
C LYS A 126 -4.06 7.90 44.72
N GLU A 127 -2.78 7.97 44.39
CA GLU A 127 -1.68 7.06 44.77
C GLU A 127 -0.55 7.26 43.75
N GLN A 128 0.24 8.33 43.97
CA GLN A 128 1.57 8.46 43.39
C GLN A 128 2.55 7.90 44.42
N GLU A 129 3.02 6.68 44.20
CA GLU A 129 4.31 6.23 44.69
C GLU A 129 5.22 5.99 43.49
N ASP A 130 6.45 6.44 43.64
CA ASP A 130 7.47 6.66 42.61
C ASP A 130 7.67 5.46 41.69
N VAL A 131 7.15 5.59 40.46
CA VAL A 131 7.60 4.84 39.29
C VAL A 131 8.46 5.81 38.51
N ASP A 132 9.72 5.44 38.24
CA ASP A 132 10.61 6.16 37.35
C ASP A 132 9.86 6.54 36.06
N LEU A 133 9.46 7.81 35.97
CA LEU A 133 8.75 8.35 34.83
C LEU A 133 9.75 8.37 33.68
N GLU A 134 9.62 7.41 32.76
CA GLU A 134 10.07 7.59 31.38
C GLU A 134 9.62 8.99 30.96
N GLU A 135 10.57 9.87 30.62
CA GLU A 135 10.27 11.21 30.10
C GLU A 135 9.36 11.03 28.89
N LYS A 136 8.06 11.20 29.09
CA LYS A 136 7.09 11.21 27.98
C LYS A 136 7.50 12.35 27.08
N ASP A 137 7.89 12.03 25.85
CA ASP A 137 8.12 13.01 24.79
C ASP A 137 7.01 14.06 24.82
N VAL A 138 7.37 15.29 25.19
CA VAL A 138 6.42 16.40 25.27
C VAL A 138 6.04 16.74 23.84
N LYS A 139 4.84 16.34 23.41
CA LYS A 139 4.31 16.72 22.10
C LYS A 139 4.24 18.25 22.02
N LEU A 140 5.05 18.83 21.14
CA LEU A 140 5.04 20.26 20.85
C LEU A 140 3.72 20.62 20.13
N ILE A 141 3.02 21.63 20.64
CA ILE A 141 1.75 22.12 20.08
C ILE A 141 2.01 23.47 19.41
N ASP A 142 1.99 23.51 18.08
CA ASP A 142 2.15 24.75 17.29
C ASP A 142 0.81 25.49 17.08
N TYR A 143 -0.30 24.76 16.94
CA TYR A 143 -1.63 25.31 16.62
C TYR A 143 -2.72 24.68 17.49
N ILE A 144 -3.71 25.50 17.86
CA ILE A 144 -4.89 25.09 18.63
C ILE A 144 -6.13 25.66 17.95
N ILE A 145 -7.17 24.84 17.78
CA ILE A 145 -8.49 25.30 17.36
C ILE A 145 -9.23 25.78 18.60
N VAL A 146 -9.69 27.03 18.58
CA VAL A 146 -10.39 27.68 19.70
C VAL A 146 -11.65 28.36 19.20
N ASP A 147 -12.73 28.25 19.97
CA ASP A 147 -13.97 28.97 19.68
C ASP A 147 -13.70 30.48 19.63
N HIS A 148 -14.23 31.12 18.60
CA HIS A 148 -14.05 32.55 18.35
C HIS A 148 -14.46 33.41 19.55
N SER A 149 -15.56 33.05 20.24
CA SER A 149 -16.04 33.74 21.44
C SER A 149 -15.07 33.62 22.63
N ILE A 150 -14.46 32.45 22.84
CA ILE A 150 -13.46 32.22 23.88
C ILE A 150 -12.20 33.03 23.59
N LEU A 151 -11.76 33.03 22.34
CA LEU A 151 -10.61 33.82 21.90
C LEU A 151 -10.85 35.33 22.10
N LEU A 152 -12.01 35.85 21.68
CA LEU A 152 -12.37 37.26 21.86
C LEU A 152 -12.32 37.66 23.34
N ASN A 153 -12.89 36.84 24.22
CA ASN A 153 -12.84 37.10 25.66
C ASN A 153 -11.40 37.16 26.21
N ALA A 154 -10.48 36.39 25.65
CA ALA A 154 -9.07 36.39 26.06
C ALA A 154 -8.28 37.60 25.51
N ILE A 155 -8.63 38.13 24.34
CA ILE A 155 -7.86 39.21 23.68
C ILE A 155 -8.43 40.62 23.92
N LEU A 156 -9.72 40.74 24.28
CA LEU A 156 -10.37 42.01 24.63
C LEU A 156 -10.02 42.46 26.06
N TYR A 157 -8.73 42.56 26.32
CA TYR A 157 -8.17 42.93 27.62
C TYR A 157 -6.95 43.82 27.45
N CYS A 158 -6.95 44.98 28.12
CA CYS A 158 -5.86 45.93 28.03
C CYS A 158 -4.71 45.53 28.97
N ARG A 159 -3.56 45.17 28.41
CA ARG A 159 -2.35 44.81 29.19
C ARG A 159 -1.70 46.01 29.90
N ASN A 160 -2.06 47.24 29.54
CA ASN A 160 -1.49 48.46 30.15
C ASN A 160 -2.28 48.93 31.38
N CYS A 161 -3.61 48.94 31.31
CA CYS A 161 -4.47 49.45 32.41
C CYS A 161 -5.40 48.39 33.02
N HIS A 162 -5.30 47.13 32.56
CA HIS A 162 -6.10 45.99 33.05
C HIS A 162 -7.62 46.11 32.85
N SER A 163 -8.07 47.06 32.02
CA SER A 163 -9.48 47.24 31.66
C SER A 163 -9.96 46.18 30.67
N SER A 164 -11.18 45.68 30.85
CA SER A 164 -11.92 44.84 29.90
C SER A 164 -12.69 45.67 28.86
N ASP A 165 -12.68 46.99 28.97
CA ASP A 165 -13.32 47.89 28.00
C ASP A 165 -12.37 48.14 26.81
N VAL A 166 -12.21 47.09 26.00
CA VAL A 166 -11.41 47.06 24.78
C VAL A 166 -12.33 46.76 23.61
N GLY A 167 -12.31 47.63 22.60
CA GLY A 167 -12.98 47.41 21.31
C GLY A 167 -11.98 47.10 20.21
N PHE A 168 -12.49 46.69 19.05
CA PHE A 168 -11.70 46.54 17.82
C PHE A 168 -12.43 47.16 16.63
N ASP A 169 -11.69 47.45 15.55
CA ASP A 169 -12.22 48.04 14.32
C ASP A 169 -13.07 47.04 13.51
N LYS A 170 -12.42 46.11 12.83
CA LYS A 170 -13.01 45.07 12.00
C LYS A 170 -12.03 43.92 11.90
N GLU A 171 -12.54 42.71 11.95
CA GLU A 171 -11.76 41.51 11.67
C GLU A 171 -11.31 41.48 10.21
N ARG A 172 -10.00 41.37 10.01
CA ARG A 172 -9.38 41.24 8.70
C ARG A 172 -8.91 39.81 8.54
N VAL A 173 -9.53 39.11 7.61
CA VAL A 173 -9.23 37.72 7.27
C VAL A 173 -8.26 37.69 6.09
N SER A 174 -7.19 36.90 6.19
CA SER A 174 -6.25 36.63 5.11
C SER A 174 -5.88 35.15 5.16
N GLY A 175 -6.60 34.36 4.36
CA GLY A 175 -6.65 32.92 4.50
C GLY A 175 -7.08 32.48 5.89
N ALA A 176 -6.29 31.60 6.53
CA ALA A 176 -6.53 31.14 7.90
C ALA A 176 -6.09 32.15 8.99
N ASN A 177 -5.49 33.29 8.61
CA ASN A 177 -5.12 34.33 9.58
C ASN A 177 -6.26 35.33 9.80
N ILE A 178 -6.52 35.65 11.07
CA ILE A 178 -7.38 36.75 11.51
C ILE A 178 -6.51 37.82 12.15
N SER A 179 -6.75 39.08 11.80
CA SER A 179 -6.09 40.23 12.42
C SER A 179 -7.06 41.36 12.72
N MET A 180 -6.78 42.13 13.76
CA MET A 180 -7.63 43.25 14.20
C MET A 180 -6.81 44.32 14.90
N ASN A 181 -7.28 45.58 14.84
CA ASN A 181 -6.70 46.66 15.64
C ASN A 181 -7.56 46.88 16.88
N LEU A 182 -6.96 46.67 18.04
CA LEU A 182 -7.59 46.78 19.35
C LEU A 182 -7.32 48.17 19.92
N THR A 183 -8.35 48.75 20.55
CA THR A 183 -8.28 50.05 21.22
C THR A 183 -8.88 49.93 22.61
N CYS A 184 -8.14 50.33 23.65
CA CYS A 184 -8.68 50.42 25.00
C CYS A 184 -9.42 51.75 25.18
N ASN A 185 -10.71 51.70 25.53
CA ASN A 185 -11.50 52.91 25.72
C ASN A 185 -11.11 53.67 27.00
N SER A 186 -10.53 53.00 27.99
CA SER A 186 -10.14 53.61 29.27
C SER A 186 -8.82 54.41 29.20
N CYS A 187 -7.81 53.92 28.49
CA CYS A 187 -6.49 54.58 28.41
C CYS A 187 -6.06 54.97 26.99
N GLN A 188 -6.91 54.74 25.99
CA GLN A 188 -6.72 55.10 24.58
C GLN A 188 -5.49 54.44 23.91
N CYS A 189 -4.89 53.41 24.53
CA CYS A 189 -3.82 52.66 23.89
C CYS A 189 -4.36 51.78 22.75
N THR A 190 -3.59 51.67 21.67
CA THR A 190 -3.93 50.85 20.50
C THR A 190 -2.84 49.82 20.21
N TRP A 191 -3.24 48.64 19.74
CA TRP A 191 -2.30 47.61 19.32
C TRP A 191 -2.92 46.71 18.24
N ASN A 192 -2.06 46.05 17.47
CA ASN A 192 -2.49 45.07 16.48
C ASN A 192 -2.40 43.66 17.07
N TRP A 193 -3.43 42.85 16.82
CA TRP A 193 -3.42 41.43 17.14
C TRP A 193 -3.57 40.61 15.84
N CYS A 194 -2.79 39.55 15.70
CA CYS A 194 -2.83 38.59 14.60
C CYS A 194 -2.83 37.17 15.16
N SER A 195 -3.61 36.27 14.56
CA SER A 195 -3.66 34.86 14.95
C SER A 195 -2.45 34.04 14.49
N SER A 196 -1.70 34.55 13.51
CA SER A 196 -0.47 33.93 12.99
C SER A 196 0.66 34.93 12.86
N GLN A 197 1.90 34.44 13.00
CA GLN A 197 3.09 35.20 12.64
C GLN A 197 3.12 35.46 11.13
N ARG A 198 3.73 36.59 10.75
CA ARG A 198 4.05 36.88 9.35
C ARG A 198 5.30 36.12 8.94
N MET A 199 5.33 35.71 7.68
CA MET A 199 6.53 35.16 7.05
C MET A 199 7.65 36.22 6.98
N ILE A 200 8.89 35.76 6.85
CA ILE A 200 10.08 36.64 6.77
C ILE A 200 10.01 37.60 5.57
N ASP A 201 9.37 37.19 4.47
CA ASP A 201 9.14 38.03 3.28
C ASP A 201 8.02 39.07 3.46
N GLY A 202 7.25 38.99 4.55
CA GLY A 202 6.12 39.86 4.85
C GLY A 202 4.89 39.68 3.96
N LYS A 203 4.94 38.81 2.95
CA LYS A 203 3.91 38.67 1.91
C LYS A 203 2.75 37.78 2.33
N SER A 204 2.99 36.81 3.22
CA SER A 204 1.97 35.85 3.69
C SER A 204 2.09 35.58 5.19
N PHE A 205 1.14 34.83 5.73
CA PHE A 205 1.12 34.36 7.12
C PHE A 205 1.58 32.91 7.20
N MET A 206 2.32 32.58 8.27
CA MET A 206 2.90 31.25 8.49
C MET A 206 1.84 30.14 8.44
N VAL A 207 0.67 30.34 9.04
CA VAL A 207 -0.43 29.36 9.03
C VAL A 207 -0.88 28.98 7.61
N ASN A 208 -0.89 29.92 6.65
CA ASN A 208 -1.31 29.64 5.28
C ASN A 208 -0.28 28.78 4.54
N ARG A 209 1.01 29.04 4.80
CA ARG A 209 2.13 28.23 4.29
C ARG A 209 2.07 26.83 4.87
N ASP A 210 1.89 26.74 6.19
CA ASP A 210 1.87 25.48 6.92
C ASP A 210 0.72 24.57 6.47
N ILE A 211 -0.50 25.11 6.34
CA ILE A 211 -1.66 24.36 5.85
C ILE A 211 -1.39 23.79 4.45
N SER A 212 -0.92 24.62 3.51
CA SER A 212 -0.69 24.16 2.14
C SER A 212 0.42 23.12 2.04
N THR A 213 1.46 23.30 2.85
CA THR A 213 2.57 22.35 2.94
C THR A 213 2.10 21.03 3.53
N ALA A 214 1.37 21.08 4.65
CA ALA A 214 0.78 19.92 5.31
C ALA A 214 -0.13 19.14 4.34
N CYS A 215 -1.05 19.81 3.66
CA CYS A 215 -1.92 19.16 2.67
C CYS A 215 -1.13 18.44 1.58
N SER A 216 -0.03 19.05 1.11
CA SER A 216 0.81 18.46 0.06
C SER A 216 1.55 17.21 0.56
N VAL A 217 2.28 17.32 1.68
CA VAL A 217 3.17 16.25 2.17
C VAL A 217 2.39 15.06 2.77
N THR A 218 1.14 15.25 3.17
CA THR A 218 0.25 14.15 3.59
C THR A 218 -0.58 13.57 2.45
N GLY A 219 -0.69 14.27 1.31
CA GLY A 219 -1.58 13.88 0.22
C GLY A 219 -3.05 14.26 0.46
N MET A 220 -3.36 15.04 1.50
CA MET A 220 -4.70 15.51 1.78
C MET A 220 -5.26 16.36 0.62
N SER A 221 -6.52 16.12 0.25
CA SER A 221 -7.22 16.97 -0.72
C SER A 221 -7.52 18.32 -0.10
N TYR A 222 -7.03 19.38 -0.76
CA TYR A 222 -7.34 20.75 -0.38
C TYR A 222 -8.85 21.01 -0.36
N HIS A 223 -9.61 20.51 -1.35
CA HIS A 223 -11.07 20.67 -1.37
C HIS A 223 -11.74 20.03 -0.17
N LYS A 224 -11.36 18.78 0.17
CA LYS A 224 -11.94 18.12 1.35
C LYS A 224 -11.63 18.90 2.63
N PHE A 225 -10.40 19.42 2.75
CA PHE A 225 -10.00 20.25 3.88
C PHE A 225 -10.75 21.59 3.92
N SER A 226 -10.88 22.27 2.77
CA SER A 226 -11.61 23.53 2.63
C SER A 226 -13.09 23.34 2.95
N THR A 227 -13.75 22.31 2.41
CA THR A 227 -15.16 21.99 2.70
C THR A 227 -15.37 21.71 4.20
N CYS A 228 -14.43 21.04 4.85
CA CYS A 228 -14.46 20.86 6.30
C CYS A 228 -14.38 22.21 7.04
N CYS A 229 -13.41 23.05 6.69
CA CYS A 229 -13.25 24.39 7.27
C CYS A 229 -14.50 25.27 7.04
N GLU A 230 -15.05 25.28 5.83
CA GLU A 230 -16.28 26.01 5.45
C GLU A 230 -17.49 25.55 6.26
N THR A 231 -17.63 24.24 6.49
CA THR A 231 -18.71 23.67 7.32
C THR A 231 -18.63 24.17 8.76
N LEU A 232 -17.41 24.25 9.30
CA LEU A 232 -17.14 24.79 10.64
C LEU A 232 -17.07 26.32 10.68
N ARG A 233 -17.18 26.99 9.52
CA ARG A 233 -16.96 28.45 9.36
C ARG A 233 -15.59 28.92 9.84
N ILE A 234 -14.59 28.06 9.69
CA ILE A 234 -13.19 28.38 9.93
C ILE A 234 -12.63 29.08 8.68
N PRO A 235 -12.07 30.30 8.80
CA PRO A 235 -11.42 30.96 7.69
C PRO A 235 -10.26 30.13 7.13
N ILE A 236 -10.12 30.13 5.81
CA ILE A 236 -9.12 29.34 5.09
C ILE A 236 -8.64 30.13 3.87
N LEU A 237 -7.41 29.85 3.41
CA LEU A 237 -6.89 30.42 2.16
C LEU A 237 -7.75 30.05 0.96
N THR A 238 -7.59 30.73 -0.16
CA THR A 238 -8.27 30.34 -1.41
C THR A 238 -7.51 29.22 -2.12
N GLU A 239 -8.16 28.52 -3.05
CA GLU A 239 -7.51 27.50 -3.88
C GLU A 239 -6.33 28.08 -4.68
N SER A 240 -6.50 29.28 -5.25
CA SER A 240 -5.43 30.00 -5.97
C SER A 240 -4.24 30.28 -5.05
N GLU A 241 -4.47 30.77 -3.83
CA GLU A 241 -3.39 31.00 -2.85
C GLU A 241 -2.70 29.69 -2.43
N HIS A 242 -3.46 28.60 -2.30
CA HIS A 242 -2.92 27.27 -2.01
C HIS A 242 -2.00 26.78 -3.12
N CYS A 243 -2.47 26.84 -4.38
CA CYS A 243 -1.70 26.45 -5.55
C CYS A 243 -0.43 27.30 -5.71
N LYS A 244 -0.52 28.63 -5.55
CA LYS A 244 0.63 29.54 -5.56
C LYS A 244 1.63 29.20 -4.45
N THR A 245 1.13 28.85 -3.28
CA THR A 245 1.95 28.44 -2.12
C THR A 245 2.70 27.15 -2.40
N ILE A 246 2.05 26.18 -3.05
CA ILE A 246 2.69 24.94 -3.49
C ILE A 246 3.75 25.21 -4.55
N ARG A 247 3.38 25.90 -5.63
CA ARG A 247 4.25 26.17 -6.79
C ARG A 247 5.55 26.86 -6.37
N ASN A 248 5.43 27.93 -5.59
CA ASN A 248 6.56 28.83 -5.34
C ASN A 248 7.44 28.40 -4.16
N HIS A 249 6.99 27.46 -3.31
CA HIS A 249 7.71 27.10 -2.09
C HIS A 249 7.73 25.60 -1.80
N VAL A 250 6.59 24.91 -1.87
CA VAL A 250 6.55 23.47 -1.50
C VAL A 250 7.17 22.59 -2.59
N ALA A 251 6.86 22.85 -3.86
CA ALA A 251 7.31 22.02 -4.97
C ALA A 251 8.84 22.03 -5.18
N PRO A 252 9.54 23.19 -5.06
CA PRO A 252 11.00 23.23 -5.09
C PRO A 252 11.62 22.43 -3.94
N LEU A 253 11.14 22.64 -2.71
CA LEU A 253 11.65 21.95 -1.52
C LEU A 253 11.42 20.44 -1.57
N ALA A 254 10.24 20.00 -2.01
CA ALA A 254 9.95 18.57 -2.18
C ALA A 254 10.80 17.96 -3.30
N THR A 255 11.15 18.72 -4.35
CA THR A 255 12.07 18.27 -5.39
C THR A 255 13.49 18.12 -4.85
N GLU A 256 13.96 19.08 -4.05
CA GLU A 256 15.27 18.99 -3.41
C GLU A 256 15.37 17.79 -2.46
N GLU A 257 14.35 17.55 -1.64
CA GLU A 257 14.29 16.38 -0.75
C GLU A 257 14.25 15.07 -1.55
N TYR A 258 13.49 15.03 -2.65
CA TYR A 258 13.47 13.90 -3.56
C TYR A 258 14.86 13.62 -4.16
N ASP A 259 15.54 14.66 -4.66
CA ASP A 259 16.86 14.52 -5.28
C ASP A 259 17.93 14.08 -4.28
N LYS A 260 17.88 14.57 -3.03
CA LYS A 260 18.74 14.10 -1.94
C LYS A 260 18.50 12.63 -1.64
N LEU A 261 17.24 12.24 -1.46
CA LEU A 261 16.87 10.86 -1.18
C LEU A 261 17.24 9.90 -2.31
N GLN A 262 17.06 10.30 -3.57
CA GLN A 262 17.41 9.47 -4.72
C GLN A 262 18.92 9.22 -4.83
N LYS A 263 19.76 10.18 -4.41
CA LYS A 263 21.22 9.97 -4.32
C LYS A 263 21.57 8.93 -3.25
N GLU A 264 21.00 9.04 -2.06
CA GLU A 264 21.19 8.07 -0.98
C GLU A 264 20.72 6.66 -1.40
N VAL A 265 19.55 6.58 -2.03
CA VAL A 265 19.01 5.32 -2.56
C VAL A 265 19.92 4.72 -3.61
N LEU A 266 20.47 5.53 -4.52
CA LEU A 266 21.39 5.05 -5.54
C LEU A 266 22.65 4.45 -4.89
N GLU A 267 23.25 5.11 -3.91
CA GLU A 267 24.42 4.61 -3.18
C GLU A 267 24.13 3.25 -2.53
N ILE A 268 22.99 3.14 -1.83
CA ILE A 268 22.55 1.90 -1.17
C ILE A 268 22.33 0.76 -2.16
N VAL A 269 21.62 1.03 -3.26
CA VAL A 269 21.27 0.02 -4.26
C VAL A 269 22.52 -0.50 -4.96
N VAL A 270 23.47 0.39 -5.24
CA VAL A 270 24.74 0.05 -5.88
C VAL A 270 25.59 -0.81 -4.95
N GLU A 271 25.73 -0.42 -3.68
CA GLU A 271 26.47 -1.22 -2.70
C GLU A 271 25.91 -2.64 -2.57
N GLU A 272 24.59 -2.78 -2.51
CA GLU A 272 23.94 -4.11 -2.44
C GLU A 272 24.09 -4.90 -3.74
N ALA A 273 24.01 -4.23 -4.89
CA ALA A 273 24.22 -4.88 -6.18
C ALA A 273 25.67 -5.37 -6.35
N GLU A 274 26.68 -4.63 -5.87
CA GLU A 274 28.08 -5.06 -5.88
C GLU A 274 28.30 -6.30 -5.01
N LYS A 275 27.70 -6.33 -3.81
CA LYS A 275 27.77 -7.50 -2.91
C LYS A 275 27.13 -8.74 -3.53
N ARG A 276 26.00 -8.58 -4.21
CA ARG A 276 25.23 -9.67 -4.80
C ARG A 276 25.74 -10.08 -6.18
N GLY A 277 26.42 -9.19 -6.88
CA GLY A 277 26.88 -9.37 -8.26
C GLY A 277 25.77 -9.20 -9.31
N SER A 278 24.58 -8.73 -8.92
CA SER A 278 23.48 -8.44 -9.85
C SER A 278 22.61 -7.30 -9.33
N LEU A 279 22.17 -6.44 -10.25
CA LEU A 279 21.12 -5.45 -10.03
C LEU A 279 19.87 -5.89 -10.79
N ASP A 280 18.84 -6.30 -10.06
CA ASP A 280 17.61 -6.84 -10.61
C ASP A 280 16.47 -5.85 -10.31
N LEU A 281 15.75 -5.44 -11.34
CA LEU A 281 14.65 -4.48 -11.21
C LEU A 281 13.30 -5.17 -11.31
N SER A 282 12.28 -4.51 -10.77
CA SER A 282 10.88 -4.78 -11.06
C SER A 282 10.16 -3.48 -11.39
N GLY A 283 9.20 -3.54 -12.30
CA GLY A 283 8.45 -2.35 -12.69
C GLY A 283 7.05 -2.63 -13.20
N ASP A 284 6.19 -1.64 -13.01
CA ASP A 284 4.79 -1.66 -13.39
C ASP A 284 4.29 -0.24 -13.70
N ALA A 285 3.27 -0.17 -14.56
CA ALA A 285 2.60 1.07 -14.94
C ALA A 285 1.34 1.31 -14.10
N GLN A 286 1.22 2.51 -13.55
CA GLN A 286 0.00 2.99 -12.90
C GLN A 286 -0.62 4.14 -13.71
N TYR A 287 -1.90 3.97 -14.05
CA TYR A 287 -2.71 4.96 -14.75
C TYR A 287 -3.55 5.81 -13.79
N ASP A 288 -3.81 7.05 -14.18
CA ASP A 288 -4.59 8.03 -13.40
C ASP A 288 -6.09 7.76 -13.37
N SER A 289 -6.64 7.02 -14.33
CA SER A 289 -8.04 6.59 -14.29
C SER A 289 -8.20 5.14 -14.79
N PRO A 290 -9.27 4.43 -14.38
CA PRO A 290 -9.60 3.12 -14.94
C PRO A 290 -10.04 3.23 -16.41
N GLY A 291 -9.69 2.22 -17.22
CA GLY A 291 -10.17 2.10 -18.61
C GLY A 291 -9.28 2.77 -19.66
N PHE A 292 -9.79 2.90 -20.88
CA PHE A 292 -9.02 3.40 -22.04
C PHE A 292 -8.86 4.94 -22.08
N SER A 293 -9.53 5.66 -21.17
CA SER A 293 -9.54 7.12 -21.08
C SER A 293 -8.40 7.72 -20.25
N ALA A 294 -7.51 6.90 -19.69
CA ALA A 294 -6.36 7.37 -18.93
C ALA A 294 -5.52 8.39 -19.71
N LEU A 295 -5.15 9.49 -19.05
CA LEU A 295 -4.38 10.60 -19.64
C LEU A 295 -2.93 10.60 -19.16
N ASN A 296 -2.70 10.11 -17.95
CA ASN A 296 -1.38 10.03 -17.34
C ASN A 296 -1.02 8.58 -17.05
N CYS A 297 0.22 8.22 -17.36
CA CYS A 297 0.84 6.97 -16.99
C CYS A 297 2.08 7.27 -16.16
N ARG A 298 2.25 6.52 -15.09
CA ARG A 298 3.44 6.55 -14.26
C ARG A 298 4.07 5.18 -14.25
N TYR A 299 5.34 5.08 -14.55
CA TYR A 299 6.09 3.83 -14.47
C TYR A 299 7.12 3.92 -13.36
N ALA A 300 7.14 2.94 -12.47
CA ALA A 300 8.10 2.89 -11.36
C ALA A 300 9.08 1.74 -11.53
N LEU A 301 10.35 2.01 -11.28
CA LEU A 301 11.42 1.02 -11.19
C LEU A 301 11.80 0.85 -9.72
N ILE A 302 11.73 -0.39 -9.25
CA ILE A 302 12.10 -0.78 -7.88
C ILE A 302 13.22 -1.81 -7.96
N ASP A 303 14.29 -1.59 -7.19
CA ASP A 303 15.32 -2.60 -6.99
C ASP A 303 14.77 -3.75 -6.14
N VAL A 304 14.92 -4.97 -6.65
CA VAL A 304 14.41 -6.21 -6.07
C VAL A 304 15.05 -6.51 -4.71
N ALA A 305 16.34 -6.18 -4.53
CA ALA A 305 17.07 -6.54 -3.33
C ALA A 305 16.72 -5.62 -2.15
N THR A 306 16.61 -4.32 -2.40
CA THR A 306 16.38 -3.31 -1.37
C THR A 306 14.92 -2.87 -1.24
N ASN A 307 14.08 -3.18 -2.23
CA ASN A 307 12.70 -2.73 -2.37
C ASN A 307 12.56 -1.19 -2.46
N LEU A 308 13.65 -0.48 -2.76
CA LEU A 308 13.67 0.96 -2.95
C LEU A 308 13.30 1.32 -4.39
N VAL A 309 12.52 2.39 -4.54
CA VAL A 309 12.21 2.99 -5.83
C VAL A 309 13.43 3.77 -6.30
N VAL A 310 14.03 3.30 -7.40
CA VAL A 310 15.26 3.86 -7.98
C VAL A 310 15.00 4.89 -9.07
N ASP A 311 13.83 4.82 -9.70
CA ASP A 311 13.39 5.81 -10.66
C ASP A 311 11.87 5.71 -10.88
N VAL A 312 11.26 6.84 -11.22
CA VAL A 312 9.87 6.93 -11.64
C VAL A 312 9.73 7.90 -12.80
N GLU A 313 9.04 7.47 -13.85
CA GLU A 313 8.69 8.33 -14.97
C GLU A 313 7.20 8.60 -15.02
N HIS A 314 6.83 9.86 -15.27
CA HIS A 314 5.47 10.28 -15.59
C HIS A 314 5.38 10.71 -17.05
N VAL A 315 4.50 10.07 -17.82
CA VAL A 315 4.18 10.45 -19.20
C VAL A 315 2.70 10.78 -19.31
N LYS A 316 2.41 11.93 -19.92
CA LYS A 316 1.06 12.33 -20.33
C LYS A 316 0.84 12.02 -21.81
N LYS A 317 -0.39 11.68 -22.19
CA LYS A 317 -0.80 11.64 -23.61
C LYS A 317 -0.52 12.98 -24.28
N SER A 318 0.11 12.92 -25.44
CA SER A 318 0.41 14.07 -26.29
C SER A 318 -0.80 14.53 -27.11
N SER A 319 -1.75 13.62 -27.39
CA SER A 319 -3.01 13.92 -28.06
C SER A 319 -4.13 12.99 -27.58
N GLN A 320 -5.39 13.37 -27.79
CA GLN A 320 -6.55 12.53 -27.42
C GLN A 320 -6.61 11.20 -28.20
N ASN A 321 -5.97 11.15 -29.38
CA ASN A 321 -5.93 9.97 -30.24
C ASN A 321 -4.80 8.98 -29.86
N GLU A 322 -3.91 9.37 -28.94
CA GLU A 322 -2.87 8.47 -28.43
C GLU A 322 -3.50 7.40 -27.52
N SER A 323 -3.18 6.14 -27.77
CA SER A 323 -3.65 5.02 -26.95
C SER A 323 -3.02 5.07 -25.56
N SER A 324 -3.78 4.81 -24.49
CA SER A 324 -3.20 4.71 -23.14
C SER A 324 -2.20 3.54 -23.04
N LYS A 325 -2.40 2.50 -23.85
CA LYS A 325 -1.50 1.33 -23.91
C LYS A 325 -0.10 1.66 -24.43
N SER A 326 0.08 2.73 -25.22
CA SER A 326 1.41 3.11 -25.69
C SER A 326 2.23 3.87 -24.63
N LEU A 327 1.59 4.33 -23.56
CA LEU A 327 2.26 5.10 -22.53
C LEU A 327 3.16 4.26 -21.64
N GLU A 328 2.77 3.02 -21.32
CA GLU A 328 3.58 2.10 -20.51
C GLU A 328 4.96 1.84 -21.11
N PRO A 329 5.10 1.32 -22.36
CA PRO A 329 6.41 1.10 -22.94
C PRO A 329 7.21 2.40 -23.09
N LYS A 330 6.55 3.53 -23.36
CA LYS A 330 7.22 4.84 -23.46
C LYS A 330 7.77 5.31 -22.10
N SER A 331 7.00 5.14 -21.03
CA SER A 331 7.39 5.53 -19.67
C SER A 331 8.50 4.64 -19.14
N LEU A 332 8.41 3.33 -19.37
CA LEU A 332 9.48 2.38 -19.08
C LEU A 332 10.76 2.75 -19.83
N ASP A 333 10.65 3.09 -21.12
CA ASP A 333 11.83 3.43 -21.93
C ASP A 333 12.60 4.62 -21.36
N LEU A 334 11.89 5.69 -21.01
CA LEU A 334 12.48 6.91 -20.46
C LEU A 334 13.12 6.66 -19.08
N SER A 335 12.40 5.95 -18.19
CA SER A 335 12.91 5.65 -16.85
C SER A 335 14.14 4.73 -16.91
N LEU A 336 14.06 3.64 -17.68
CA LEU A 336 15.16 2.70 -17.77
C LEU A 336 16.40 3.30 -18.45
N ASP A 337 16.22 4.10 -19.51
CA ASP A 337 17.31 4.83 -20.17
C ASP A 337 18.00 5.81 -19.20
N ARG A 338 17.21 6.59 -18.45
CA ARG A 338 17.75 7.53 -17.45
C ARG A 338 18.52 6.79 -16.35
N PHE A 339 17.95 5.72 -15.81
CA PHE A 339 18.59 4.96 -14.74
C PHE A 339 19.89 4.28 -15.22
N VAL A 340 19.88 3.64 -16.39
CA VAL A 340 21.09 3.03 -16.98
C VAL A 340 22.18 4.07 -17.23
N LYS A 341 21.83 5.26 -17.73
CA LYS A 341 22.78 6.37 -17.89
C LYS A 341 23.32 6.87 -16.56
N THR A 342 22.49 6.91 -15.53
CA THR A 342 22.89 7.31 -14.17
C THR A 342 23.94 6.35 -13.62
N LEU A 343 23.73 5.03 -13.76
CA LEU A 343 24.71 4.01 -13.39
C LEU A 343 26.03 4.16 -14.15
N ALA A 344 25.96 4.39 -15.47
CA ALA A 344 27.15 4.58 -16.30
C ALA A 344 27.95 5.84 -15.93
N ASN A 345 27.27 6.95 -15.63
CA ASN A 345 27.90 8.22 -15.30
C ASN A 345 28.55 8.23 -13.91
N ALA A 346 28.01 7.47 -12.97
CA ALA A 346 28.53 7.39 -11.62
C ALA A 346 29.85 6.58 -11.50
N THR A 347 30.46 6.16 -12.62
CA THR A 347 31.67 5.30 -12.67
C THR A 347 31.51 4.00 -11.89
N LEU A 348 30.28 3.50 -11.80
CA LEU A 348 29.95 2.30 -11.05
C LEU A 348 30.13 1.08 -11.92
N ASN A 349 30.70 0.00 -11.37
CA ASN A 349 30.87 -1.28 -12.08
C ASN A 349 29.57 -2.12 -12.11
N VAL A 350 28.42 -1.50 -11.84
CA VAL A 350 27.13 -2.17 -11.73
C VAL A 350 26.30 -1.94 -12.99
N THR A 351 25.71 -3.01 -13.52
CA THR A 351 24.77 -2.97 -14.64
C THR A 351 23.47 -3.66 -14.26
N VAL A 352 22.37 -3.20 -14.86
CA VAL A 352 21.06 -3.85 -14.69
C VAL A 352 21.11 -5.23 -15.35
N SER A 353 20.97 -6.27 -14.54
CA SER A 353 21.02 -7.67 -14.97
C SER A 353 19.68 -8.15 -15.51
N SER A 354 18.59 -7.79 -14.83
CA SER A 354 17.24 -8.18 -15.23
C SER A 354 16.19 -7.14 -14.86
N ILE A 355 15.05 -7.21 -15.54
CA ILE A 355 13.85 -6.45 -15.20
C ILE A 355 12.63 -7.39 -15.20
N THR A 356 11.90 -7.42 -14.10
CA THR A 356 10.66 -8.17 -13.95
C THR A 356 9.47 -7.27 -14.30
N THR A 357 8.70 -7.66 -15.31
CA THR A 357 7.51 -6.93 -15.77
C THR A 357 6.31 -7.87 -15.94
N ASP A 358 5.15 -7.29 -16.14
CA ASP A 358 4.01 -8.02 -16.69
C ASP A 358 4.26 -8.50 -18.12
N ARG A 359 3.43 -9.44 -18.55
CA ARG A 359 3.51 -10.07 -19.89
C ARG A 359 2.83 -9.19 -20.94
N ASP A 360 3.34 -7.97 -21.14
CA ASP A 360 2.94 -7.11 -22.26
C ASP A 360 3.86 -7.31 -23.48
N PRO A 361 3.32 -7.73 -24.65
CA PRO A 361 4.08 -7.83 -25.89
C PRO A 361 4.78 -6.53 -26.32
N ALA A 362 4.22 -5.36 -26.02
CA ALA A 362 4.82 -4.07 -26.38
C ALA A 362 6.09 -3.81 -25.56
N VAL A 363 6.01 -4.02 -24.24
CA VAL A 363 7.16 -3.97 -23.32
C VAL A 363 8.22 -5.01 -23.72
N GLY A 364 7.82 -6.25 -24.03
CA GLY A 364 8.75 -7.28 -24.46
C GLY A 364 9.50 -6.94 -25.75
N LYS A 365 8.79 -6.35 -26.74
CA LYS A 365 9.42 -5.87 -27.98
C LYS A 365 10.41 -4.72 -27.72
N LEU A 366 10.07 -3.79 -26.82
CA LEU A 366 10.95 -2.69 -26.44
C LEU A 366 12.24 -3.20 -25.81
N LEU A 367 12.13 -4.05 -24.79
CA LEU A 367 13.27 -4.60 -24.05
C LEU A 367 14.19 -5.41 -24.98
N ALA A 368 13.63 -6.29 -25.80
CA ALA A 368 14.40 -7.09 -26.75
C ALA A 368 15.14 -6.23 -27.80
N LYS A 369 14.56 -5.09 -28.21
CA LYS A 369 15.13 -4.23 -29.25
C LYS A 369 16.18 -3.25 -28.71
N LYS A 370 15.90 -2.58 -27.59
CA LYS A 370 16.72 -1.46 -27.09
C LYS A 370 17.64 -1.87 -25.93
N TYR A 371 17.26 -2.89 -25.16
CA TYR A 371 17.98 -3.34 -23.97
C TYR A 371 18.33 -4.83 -24.04
N PRO A 372 19.00 -5.32 -25.10
CA PRO A 372 19.24 -6.76 -25.30
C PRO A 372 20.10 -7.42 -24.21
N ASN A 373 20.87 -6.63 -23.47
CA ASN A 373 21.71 -7.11 -22.37
C ASN A 373 20.95 -7.22 -21.04
N ILE A 374 19.74 -6.64 -20.94
CA ILE A 374 18.90 -6.73 -19.74
C ILE A 374 17.94 -7.90 -19.95
N LYS A 375 18.01 -8.90 -19.07
CA LYS A 375 17.11 -10.06 -19.14
C LYS A 375 15.70 -9.64 -18.73
N GLN A 376 14.74 -9.72 -19.66
CA GLN A 376 13.33 -9.60 -19.29
C GLN A 376 12.90 -10.84 -18.50
N MET A 377 12.27 -10.62 -17.36
CA MET A 377 11.63 -11.64 -16.55
C MET A 377 10.14 -11.37 -16.37
N TYR A 378 9.37 -12.42 -16.14
CA TYR A 378 7.92 -12.34 -15.91
C TYR A 378 7.58 -12.49 -14.44
N ASP A 379 6.50 -11.84 -14.05
CA ASP A 379 5.92 -11.97 -12.73
C ASP A 379 5.49 -13.43 -12.45
N GLY A 380 6.16 -14.04 -11.45
CA GLY A 380 5.87 -15.40 -11.00
C GLY A 380 4.55 -15.58 -10.28
N TRP A 381 4.04 -14.55 -9.59
CA TRP A 381 2.71 -14.57 -9.01
C TRP A 381 1.63 -14.58 -10.09
N HIS A 382 1.70 -13.67 -11.06
CA HIS A 382 0.77 -13.65 -12.19
C HIS A 382 0.81 -14.97 -12.97
N PHE A 383 2.00 -15.53 -13.17
CA PHE A 383 2.16 -16.86 -13.79
C PHE A 383 1.45 -17.96 -12.98
N ALA A 384 1.73 -18.09 -11.69
CA ALA A 384 1.15 -19.10 -10.82
C ALA A 384 -0.37 -18.96 -10.69
N ARG A 385 -0.87 -17.73 -10.57
CA ARG A 385 -2.31 -17.41 -10.52
C ARG A 385 -3.03 -17.83 -11.81
N ASN A 386 -2.40 -17.64 -12.97
CA ASN A 386 -2.99 -18.04 -14.24
C ASN A 386 -3.10 -19.57 -14.36
N LEU A 387 -2.06 -20.32 -13.98
CA LEU A 387 -2.14 -21.78 -13.87
C LEU A 387 -3.25 -22.19 -12.89
N GLN A 388 -3.31 -21.57 -11.72
CA GLN A 388 -4.30 -21.89 -10.69
C GLN A 388 -5.74 -21.65 -11.16
N LYS A 389 -6.01 -20.56 -11.88
CA LYS A 389 -7.34 -20.28 -12.47
C LYS A 389 -7.76 -21.39 -13.44
N ILE A 390 -6.84 -21.87 -14.28
CA ILE A 390 -7.11 -22.95 -15.25
C ILE A 390 -7.44 -24.26 -14.50
N LEU A 391 -6.67 -24.58 -13.46
CA LEU A 391 -6.90 -25.76 -12.63
C LEU A 391 -8.26 -25.67 -11.90
N TRP A 392 -8.60 -24.52 -11.34
CA TRP A 392 -9.86 -24.31 -10.63
C TRP A 392 -11.09 -24.41 -11.52
N LYS A 393 -11.02 -23.98 -12.78
CA LYS A 393 -12.12 -24.14 -13.75
C LYS A 393 -12.46 -25.62 -13.99
N LYS A 394 -11.47 -26.53 -13.87
CA LYS A 394 -11.68 -27.97 -14.13
C LYS A 394 -11.75 -28.82 -12.85
N GLN A 395 -11.40 -28.30 -11.67
CA GLN A 395 -11.23 -29.10 -10.45
C GLN A 395 -12.47 -29.88 -9.98
N ASP A 396 -13.67 -29.37 -10.26
CA ASP A 396 -14.93 -29.98 -9.83
C ASP A 396 -15.55 -30.89 -10.89
N GLN A 397 -14.91 -31.04 -12.06
CA GLN A 397 -15.32 -32.02 -13.06
C GLN A 397 -15.13 -33.45 -12.51
N VAL A 398 -16.06 -34.35 -12.83
CA VAL A 398 -16.05 -35.74 -12.32
C VAL A 398 -14.72 -36.45 -12.61
N GLN A 399 -14.17 -36.23 -13.80
CA GLN A 399 -12.88 -36.77 -14.24
C GLN A 399 -11.66 -36.20 -13.51
N MET A 400 -11.76 -35.04 -12.85
CA MET A 400 -10.65 -34.41 -12.11
C MET A 400 -10.64 -34.77 -10.62
N LYS A 401 -11.62 -35.54 -10.13
CA LYS A 401 -11.69 -35.97 -8.72
C LYS A 401 -10.37 -36.56 -8.19
N PRO A 402 -9.68 -37.48 -8.90
CA PRO A 402 -8.39 -38.01 -8.43
C PRO A 402 -7.27 -36.96 -8.39
N ALA A 403 -7.33 -35.93 -9.25
CA ALA A 403 -6.34 -34.87 -9.34
C ALA A 403 -6.51 -33.76 -8.28
N LYS A 404 -7.69 -33.64 -7.67
CA LYS A 404 -8.02 -32.55 -6.73
C LYS A 404 -7.02 -32.42 -5.57
N ARG A 405 -6.56 -33.55 -5.01
CA ARG A 405 -5.56 -33.56 -3.92
C ARG A 405 -4.17 -33.07 -4.33
N TRP A 406 -3.88 -33.04 -5.63
CA TRP A 406 -2.57 -32.68 -6.19
C TRP A 406 -2.48 -31.22 -6.62
N ILE A 407 -3.59 -30.49 -6.69
CA ILE A 407 -3.63 -29.09 -7.17
C ILE A 407 -2.78 -28.17 -6.26
N GLU A 408 -2.94 -28.28 -4.95
CA GLU A 408 -2.16 -27.49 -3.99
C GLU A 408 -0.68 -27.90 -3.96
N PRO A 409 -0.32 -29.19 -3.90
CA PRO A 409 1.05 -29.65 -4.09
C PRO A 409 1.71 -29.16 -5.39
N LEU A 410 1.00 -29.19 -6.52
CA LEU A 410 1.52 -28.72 -7.81
C LEU A 410 1.87 -27.23 -7.76
N ARG A 411 1.02 -26.41 -7.14
CA ARG A 411 1.27 -24.97 -6.96
C ARG A 411 2.49 -24.75 -6.06
N ASN A 412 2.57 -25.44 -4.94
CA ASN A 412 3.69 -25.30 -4.00
C ASN A 412 5.00 -25.76 -4.67
N HIS A 413 4.94 -26.83 -5.45
CA HIS A 413 6.07 -27.33 -6.23
C HIS A 413 6.50 -26.34 -7.32
N LEU A 414 5.57 -25.62 -7.95
CA LEU A 414 5.91 -24.55 -8.89
C LEU A 414 6.71 -23.42 -8.22
N TYR A 415 6.27 -22.92 -7.07
CA TYR A 415 6.99 -21.88 -6.33
C TYR A 415 8.37 -22.35 -5.89
N TRP A 416 8.48 -23.58 -5.39
CA TRP A 416 9.76 -24.20 -5.04
C TRP A 416 10.68 -24.34 -6.27
N SER A 417 10.12 -24.75 -7.41
CA SER A 417 10.88 -24.92 -8.66
C SER A 417 11.45 -23.60 -9.16
N ILE A 418 10.66 -22.52 -9.11
CA ILE A 418 11.11 -21.17 -9.49
C ILE A 418 12.19 -20.67 -8.51
N GLY A 419 11.90 -20.70 -7.20
CA GLY A 419 12.79 -20.14 -6.18
C GLY A 419 14.14 -20.85 -6.09
N THR A 420 14.15 -22.19 -6.14
CA THR A 420 15.40 -22.98 -6.04
C THR A 420 16.19 -23.07 -7.34
N SER A 421 15.71 -22.46 -8.43
CA SER A 421 16.43 -22.43 -9.70
C SER A 421 17.29 -21.19 -9.88
N GLY A 422 17.22 -20.21 -8.98
CA GLY A 422 18.12 -19.05 -8.98
C GLY A 422 18.14 -18.26 -10.31
N GLY A 423 17.00 -18.22 -11.02
CA GLY A 423 16.89 -17.55 -12.32
C GLY A 423 17.28 -18.40 -13.55
N ASN A 424 17.70 -19.66 -13.36
CA ASN A 424 17.84 -20.62 -14.46
C ASN A 424 16.47 -21.18 -14.86
N GLY A 425 15.90 -20.63 -15.93
CA GLY A 425 14.58 -20.97 -16.43
C GLY A 425 14.40 -22.44 -16.82
N LYS A 426 15.41 -23.03 -17.50
CA LYS A 426 15.35 -24.44 -17.93
C LYS A 426 15.34 -25.37 -16.72
N LEU A 427 16.16 -25.06 -15.72
CA LEU A 427 16.16 -25.80 -14.45
C LEU A 427 14.81 -25.66 -13.74
N ALA A 428 14.20 -24.48 -13.76
CA ALA A 428 12.87 -24.26 -13.17
C ALA A 428 11.78 -25.09 -13.87
N VAL A 429 11.85 -25.21 -15.21
CA VAL A 429 10.95 -26.08 -15.98
C VAL A 429 11.17 -27.54 -15.62
N GLU A 430 12.40 -28.05 -15.64
CA GLU A 430 12.69 -29.45 -15.31
C GLU A 430 12.28 -29.80 -13.88
N LYS A 431 12.61 -28.93 -12.90
CA LYS A 431 12.14 -29.08 -11.53
C LYS A 431 10.62 -29.08 -11.44
N PHE A 432 9.93 -28.18 -12.14
CA PHE A 432 8.47 -28.14 -12.13
C PHE A 432 7.86 -29.42 -12.70
N LEU A 433 8.43 -29.91 -13.80
CA LEU A 433 7.99 -31.11 -14.52
C LEU A 433 8.25 -32.40 -13.74
N SER A 434 9.26 -32.44 -12.86
CA SER A 434 9.51 -33.60 -11.99
C SER A 434 8.32 -33.93 -11.07
N PHE A 435 7.46 -32.94 -10.77
CA PHE A 435 6.22 -33.16 -10.04
C PHE A 435 5.41 -34.33 -10.58
N PHE A 436 5.32 -34.46 -11.90
CA PHE A 436 4.50 -35.50 -12.54
C PHE A 436 5.06 -36.90 -12.35
N TYR A 437 6.38 -37.04 -12.20
CA TYR A 437 7.02 -38.28 -11.75
C TYR A 437 6.70 -38.56 -10.28
N HIS A 438 6.79 -37.55 -9.40
CA HIS A 438 6.45 -37.69 -7.98
C HIS A 438 5.01 -38.18 -7.79
N THR A 439 4.07 -37.69 -8.62
CA THR A 439 2.67 -38.12 -8.54
C THR A 439 2.44 -39.58 -8.91
N GLN A 440 3.41 -40.23 -9.57
CA GLN A 440 3.44 -41.67 -9.88
C GLN A 440 4.38 -42.45 -8.96
N ASN A 441 4.92 -41.82 -7.91
CA ASN A 441 5.92 -42.37 -7.01
C ASN A 441 7.23 -42.80 -7.73
N ILE A 442 7.60 -42.06 -8.78
CA ILE A 442 8.89 -42.21 -9.48
C ILE A 442 9.78 -41.07 -9.01
N HIS A 443 10.97 -41.41 -8.50
CA HIS A 443 11.89 -40.44 -7.87
C HIS A 443 13.28 -40.39 -8.51
N ASP A 444 13.52 -41.20 -9.53
CA ASP A 444 14.75 -41.23 -10.30
C ASP A 444 14.46 -41.49 -11.78
N ASN A 445 15.52 -41.45 -12.60
CA ASN A 445 15.47 -41.75 -14.03
C ASN A 445 14.44 -40.90 -14.80
N PHE A 446 14.36 -39.61 -14.51
CA PHE A 446 13.52 -38.69 -15.26
C PHE A 446 14.08 -38.53 -16.68
N LYS A 447 13.24 -38.79 -17.70
CA LYS A 447 13.66 -38.77 -19.11
C LYS A 447 12.88 -37.75 -19.91
N GLU A 448 11.57 -37.95 -19.99
CA GLU A 448 10.68 -37.13 -20.78
C GLU A 448 9.31 -37.03 -20.10
N ILE A 449 8.68 -35.86 -20.16
CA ILE A 449 7.28 -35.70 -19.75
C ILE A 449 6.60 -34.66 -20.65
N GLY A 450 5.40 -34.96 -21.15
CA GLY A 450 4.62 -34.01 -21.97
C GLY A 450 5.36 -33.46 -23.21
N GLY A 451 6.28 -34.25 -23.79
CA GLY A 451 7.11 -33.84 -24.93
C GLY A 451 8.33 -32.97 -24.56
N TYR A 452 8.63 -32.80 -23.27
CA TYR A 452 9.81 -32.09 -22.78
C TYR A 452 10.87 -33.10 -22.31
N GLN A 453 12.11 -32.97 -22.80
CA GLN A 453 13.23 -33.84 -22.45
C GLN A 453 14.06 -33.24 -21.32
N PHE A 454 14.34 -34.04 -20.29
CA PHE A 454 15.17 -33.64 -19.15
C PHE A 454 16.65 -33.72 -19.52
N SER A 455 17.40 -32.72 -19.11
CA SER A 455 18.84 -32.57 -19.38
C SER A 455 19.69 -32.39 -18.12
N THR A 456 19.09 -31.96 -17.02
CA THR A 456 19.80 -31.66 -15.77
C THR A 456 19.19 -32.35 -14.54
N VAL A 457 17.87 -32.40 -14.41
CA VAL A 457 17.16 -32.98 -13.26
C VAL A 457 16.79 -34.44 -13.56
N PHE A 458 17.58 -35.38 -13.05
CA PHE A 458 17.36 -36.82 -13.30
C PHE A 458 16.79 -37.59 -12.09
N HIS A 459 16.77 -36.98 -10.91
CA HIS A 459 16.23 -37.55 -9.67
C HIS A 459 15.71 -36.45 -8.74
N CYS A 460 15.00 -36.84 -7.69
CA CYS A 460 14.54 -35.92 -6.64
C CYS A 460 15.68 -35.41 -5.76
N ASP A 461 15.54 -34.19 -5.24
CA ASP A 461 16.47 -33.57 -4.28
C ASP A 461 15.98 -33.70 -2.82
N HIS A 462 15.16 -34.71 -2.52
CA HIS A 462 14.59 -34.91 -1.18
C HIS A 462 14.76 -36.34 -0.67
N GLY A 463 14.83 -36.49 0.65
CA GLY A 463 14.78 -37.80 1.31
C GLY A 463 13.39 -38.44 1.25
N ASN A 464 13.17 -39.49 2.03
CA ASN A 464 11.85 -40.15 2.08
C ASN A 464 10.77 -39.20 2.63
N ILE A 465 9.78 -38.89 1.80
CA ILE A 465 8.59 -38.15 2.19
C ILE A 465 7.44 -39.15 2.39
N ASN A 466 6.84 -39.16 3.58
CA ASN A 466 5.67 -39.99 3.85
C ASN A 466 4.44 -39.41 3.11
N GLY A 467 4.18 -39.93 1.90
CA GLY A 467 3.03 -39.55 1.07
C GLY A 467 1.90 -40.58 1.14
N SER A 468 0.65 -40.11 1.16
CA SER A 468 -0.56 -40.96 1.24
C SER A 468 -1.14 -41.37 -0.13
N GLY A 469 -0.28 -41.63 -1.13
CA GLY A 469 -0.65 -42.30 -2.37
C GLY A 469 -0.22 -41.60 -3.67
N TYR A 470 -0.39 -42.32 -4.79
CA TYR A 470 0.01 -41.95 -6.15
C TYR A 470 -1.18 -42.04 -7.12
N PHE A 471 -1.04 -41.53 -8.34
CA PHE A 471 -1.98 -41.86 -9.41
C PHE A 471 -1.74 -43.29 -9.87
N ASP A 472 -2.72 -44.17 -9.65
CA ASP A 472 -2.75 -45.49 -10.26
C ASP A 472 -3.05 -45.38 -11.77
N ILE A 473 -2.02 -45.40 -12.61
CA ILE A 473 -2.16 -45.29 -14.07
C ILE A 473 -2.87 -46.52 -14.69
N ALA A 474 -2.94 -47.65 -13.97
CA ALA A 474 -3.74 -48.79 -14.41
C ALA A 474 -5.24 -48.51 -14.33
N ASN A 475 -5.67 -47.58 -13.47
CA ASN A 475 -7.06 -47.13 -13.38
C ASN A 475 -7.36 -46.05 -14.44
N PRO A 476 -8.30 -46.29 -15.38
CA PRO A 476 -8.63 -45.34 -16.44
C PRO A 476 -9.05 -43.95 -15.94
N HIS A 477 -9.72 -43.87 -14.78
CA HIS A 477 -10.13 -42.60 -14.20
C HIS A 477 -8.95 -41.80 -13.66
N HIS A 478 -7.98 -42.47 -13.03
CA HIS A 478 -6.76 -41.84 -12.53
C HIS A 478 -5.86 -41.42 -13.68
N LYS A 479 -5.68 -42.30 -14.69
CA LYS A 479 -4.94 -41.97 -15.91
C LYS A 479 -5.50 -40.72 -16.59
N LYS A 480 -6.82 -40.68 -16.84
CA LYS A 480 -7.47 -39.51 -17.45
C LYS A 480 -7.31 -38.23 -16.62
N ALA A 481 -7.41 -38.32 -15.30
CA ALA A 481 -7.21 -37.18 -14.41
C ALA A 481 -5.77 -36.66 -14.45
N TRP A 482 -4.80 -37.57 -14.50
CA TRP A 482 -3.38 -37.26 -14.59
C TRP A 482 -3.00 -36.64 -15.93
N GLU A 483 -3.48 -37.21 -17.04
CA GLU A 483 -3.27 -36.66 -18.40
C GLU A 483 -3.83 -35.24 -18.51
N LEU A 484 -5.06 -34.99 -18.02
CA LEU A 484 -5.64 -33.66 -18.01
C LEU A 484 -4.84 -32.66 -17.14
N LEU A 485 -4.30 -33.10 -16.01
CA LEU A 485 -3.46 -32.27 -15.16
C LEU A 485 -2.13 -31.95 -15.84
N LEU A 486 -1.52 -32.94 -16.48
CA LEU A 486 -0.29 -32.81 -17.26
C LEU A 486 -0.50 -31.85 -18.42
N ASP A 487 -1.48 -32.10 -19.29
CA ASP A 487 -1.77 -31.25 -20.46
C ASP A 487 -1.99 -29.80 -20.08
N MET A 488 -2.69 -29.56 -18.97
CA MET A 488 -2.84 -28.21 -18.45
C MET A 488 -1.49 -27.63 -18.06
N ALA A 489 -0.63 -28.34 -17.34
CA ALA A 489 0.65 -27.81 -16.87
C ALA A 489 1.73 -27.70 -17.97
N THR A 490 1.71 -28.58 -18.97
CA THR A 490 2.76 -28.73 -20.00
C THR A 490 2.43 -28.08 -21.33
N GLU A 491 1.49 -27.14 -21.34
CA GLU A 491 1.23 -26.32 -22.52
C GLU A 491 2.53 -25.63 -22.99
N LYS A 492 2.89 -25.81 -24.27
CA LYS A 492 4.20 -25.36 -24.82
C LYS A 492 4.53 -23.90 -24.51
N LYS A 493 3.55 -22.99 -24.71
CA LYS A 493 3.71 -21.57 -24.41
C LYS A 493 3.99 -21.33 -22.94
N ARG A 494 3.33 -22.07 -22.05
CA ARG A 494 3.50 -21.95 -20.60
C ARG A 494 4.87 -22.41 -20.12
N LEU A 495 5.38 -23.52 -20.66
CA LEU A 495 6.73 -23.98 -20.33
C LEU A 495 7.77 -22.96 -20.79
N LYS A 496 7.59 -22.38 -21.99
CA LYS A 496 8.46 -21.29 -22.48
C LYS A 496 8.38 -20.03 -21.61
N ASP A 497 7.19 -19.67 -21.16
CA ASP A 497 7.00 -18.54 -20.25
C ASP A 497 7.64 -18.82 -18.88
N LEU A 498 7.56 -20.05 -18.38
CA LEU A 498 8.19 -20.47 -17.11
C LEU A 498 9.71 -20.29 -17.13
N GLU A 499 10.36 -20.46 -18.29
CA GLU A 499 11.80 -20.20 -18.43
C GLU A 499 12.19 -18.73 -18.17
N HIS A 500 11.22 -17.81 -18.24
CA HIS A 500 11.43 -16.38 -18.06
C HIS A 500 10.87 -15.87 -16.73
N VAL A 501 10.25 -16.72 -15.90
CA VAL A 501 9.68 -16.28 -14.62
C VAL A 501 10.78 -15.85 -13.65
N SER A 502 10.57 -14.69 -13.02
CA SER A 502 11.49 -14.13 -12.02
C SER A 502 11.53 -14.99 -10.76
N PRO A 503 12.72 -15.35 -10.25
CA PRO A 503 12.87 -16.09 -9.00
C PRO A 503 12.61 -15.24 -7.76
N PHE A 504 12.51 -13.92 -7.92
CA PHE A 504 12.52 -12.97 -6.79
C PHE A 504 11.14 -12.59 -6.30
N PHE A 505 10.08 -12.86 -7.07
CA PHE A 505 8.69 -12.65 -6.64
C PHE A 505 8.40 -11.21 -6.14
N SER A 506 9.13 -10.22 -6.68
CA SER A 506 9.24 -8.87 -6.13
C SER A 506 8.18 -7.86 -6.60
N THR A 507 7.33 -8.24 -7.56
CA THR A 507 6.28 -7.34 -8.10
C THR A 507 5.25 -6.92 -7.06
N SER A 508 5.09 -7.70 -5.99
CA SER A 508 4.30 -7.32 -4.80
C SER A 508 4.72 -5.98 -4.19
N GLN A 509 6.00 -5.63 -4.25
CA GLN A 509 6.52 -4.35 -3.75
C GLN A 509 6.11 -3.19 -4.67
N VAL A 510 6.06 -3.44 -5.98
CA VAL A 510 5.59 -2.45 -6.95
C VAL A 510 4.09 -2.19 -6.77
N GLU A 511 3.29 -3.23 -6.55
CA GLU A 511 1.87 -3.10 -6.22
C GLU A 511 1.66 -2.34 -4.90
N SER A 512 2.49 -2.62 -3.89
CA SER A 512 2.45 -1.93 -2.59
C SER A 512 2.82 -0.45 -2.73
N PHE A 513 3.83 -0.13 -3.53
CA PHE A 513 4.19 1.25 -3.88
C PHE A 513 3.06 1.95 -4.63
N ASN A 514 2.47 1.28 -5.63
CA ASN A 514 1.32 1.77 -6.37
C ASN A 514 0.16 2.11 -5.42
N ASN A 515 -0.03 1.37 -4.33
CA ASN A 515 -1.05 1.71 -3.34
C ASN A 515 -0.67 2.94 -2.50
N VAL A 516 0.57 3.01 -1.98
CA VAL A 516 1.05 4.22 -1.27
C VAL A 516 0.83 5.48 -2.10
N ALA A 517 1.10 5.38 -3.40
CA ALA A 517 0.96 6.48 -4.33
C ALA A 517 -0.48 6.99 -4.51
N LEU A 518 -1.49 6.14 -4.32
CA LEU A 518 -2.90 6.56 -4.34
C LEU A 518 -3.23 7.55 -3.20
N THR A 519 -2.41 7.63 -2.15
CA THR A 519 -2.51 8.67 -1.12
C THR A 519 -2.29 10.07 -1.71
N TYR A 520 -1.37 10.19 -2.67
CA TYR A 520 -0.97 11.48 -3.23
C TYR A 520 -1.69 11.79 -4.53
N HIS A 521 -1.99 10.78 -5.35
CA HIS A 521 -2.67 10.91 -6.63
C HIS A 521 -3.72 9.80 -6.85
N PRO A 522 -4.88 9.88 -6.19
CA PRO A 522 -5.92 8.86 -6.30
C PRO A 522 -6.57 8.86 -7.70
N LYS A 523 -7.10 7.70 -8.11
CA LYS A 523 -7.65 7.49 -9.47
C LYS A 523 -8.98 8.21 -9.76
N ASN A 524 -9.57 8.85 -8.76
CA ASN A 524 -10.84 9.56 -8.85
C ASN A 524 -10.69 11.09 -8.87
N THR A 525 -9.45 11.59 -8.80
CA THR A 525 -9.15 13.02 -8.84
C THR A 525 -8.23 13.28 -10.03
N PHE A 526 -8.58 14.27 -10.85
CA PHE A 526 -7.74 14.67 -11.98
C PHE A 526 -6.65 15.65 -11.55
N PHE A 527 -5.43 15.43 -12.03
CA PHE A 527 -4.29 16.33 -11.81
C PHE A 527 -3.66 16.73 -13.14
N ARG A 528 -3.36 18.02 -13.37
CA ARG A 528 -2.49 18.42 -14.50
C ARG A 528 -1.04 18.02 -14.22
N ALA A 529 -0.23 18.03 -15.27
CA ALA A 529 1.11 17.44 -15.28
C ALA A 529 2.06 17.97 -14.19
N LYS A 530 2.19 19.29 -14.00
CA LYS A 530 3.09 19.89 -12.98
C LYS A 530 2.72 19.39 -11.56
N SER A 531 1.43 19.44 -11.21
CA SER A 531 0.91 18.96 -9.92
C SER A 531 1.06 17.44 -9.74
N PHE A 532 0.78 16.67 -10.79
CA PHE A 532 0.97 15.22 -10.78
C PHE A 532 2.43 14.83 -10.55
N SER A 533 3.37 15.51 -11.22
CA SER A 533 4.81 15.28 -11.05
C SER A 533 5.28 15.49 -9.61
N LEU A 534 4.84 16.56 -8.94
CA LEU A 534 5.11 16.78 -7.52
C LEU A 534 4.58 15.63 -6.64
N ARG A 535 3.33 15.22 -6.87
CA ARG A 535 2.69 14.13 -6.11
C ARG A 535 3.40 12.79 -6.33
N VAL A 536 3.89 12.53 -7.54
CA VAL A 536 4.73 11.37 -7.83
C VAL A 536 6.01 11.40 -7.00
N LYS A 537 6.74 12.53 -6.95
CA LYS A 537 7.94 12.68 -6.10
C LYS A 537 7.63 12.42 -4.62
N LEU A 538 6.54 13.00 -4.10
CA LEU A 538 6.11 12.79 -2.72
C LEU A 538 5.77 11.32 -2.42
N SER A 539 5.17 10.60 -3.38
CA SER A 539 4.93 9.16 -3.22
C SER A 539 6.21 8.35 -3.09
N VAL A 540 7.26 8.73 -3.84
CA VAL A 540 8.59 8.10 -3.76
C VAL A 540 9.27 8.43 -2.44
N ILE A 541 9.23 9.69 -2.00
CA ILE A 541 9.76 10.10 -0.69
C ILE A 541 9.11 9.28 0.42
N HIS A 542 7.78 9.17 0.40
CA HIS A 542 7.04 8.37 1.37
C HIS A 542 7.51 6.92 1.37
N TRP A 543 7.50 6.24 0.22
CA TRP A 543 7.83 4.83 0.13
C TRP A 543 9.28 4.54 0.54
N ASN A 544 10.24 5.29 -0.01
CA ASN A 544 11.65 5.04 0.26
C ASN A 544 11.99 5.32 1.73
N ASN A 545 11.43 6.35 2.38
CA ASN A 545 11.63 6.54 3.82
C ASN A 545 11.10 5.34 4.63
N LEU A 546 9.91 4.82 4.33
CA LEU A 546 9.39 3.63 5.01
C LEU A 546 10.29 2.40 4.85
N LYS A 547 10.89 2.22 3.67
CA LYS A 547 11.82 1.12 3.39
C LYS A 547 13.18 1.31 4.03
N LEU A 548 13.68 2.53 4.10
CA LEU A 548 14.91 2.86 4.82
C LEU A 548 14.73 2.62 6.33
N GLU A 549 13.62 3.07 6.93
CA GLU A 549 13.31 2.79 8.34
C GLU A 549 13.18 1.29 8.65
N GLU A 550 12.62 0.52 7.72
CA GLU A 550 12.56 -0.95 7.81
C GLU A 550 13.96 -1.56 7.79
N ARG A 551 14.84 -1.12 6.87
CA ARG A 551 16.23 -1.59 6.77
C ARG A 551 17.10 -1.17 7.96
N MET A 552 16.83 -0.01 8.56
CA MET A 552 17.50 0.49 9.77
C MET A 552 16.98 -0.18 11.06
N GLY A 553 15.94 -1.01 10.98
CA GLY A 553 15.34 -1.68 12.14
C GLY A 553 14.52 -0.74 13.04
N ILE A 554 14.24 0.49 12.59
CA ILE A 554 13.35 1.45 13.25
C ILE A 554 11.90 0.97 13.12
N ARG A 555 11.54 0.49 11.92
CA ARG A 555 10.20 0.02 11.61
C ARG A 555 10.12 -1.51 11.76
N GLN A 556 9.61 -1.97 12.91
CA GLN A 556 9.60 -3.39 13.28
C GLN A 556 8.22 -4.02 13.12
N VAL A 557 8.17 -5.36 13.08
CA VAL A 557 6.90 -6.10 13.03
C VAL A 557 6.15 -5.92 14.34
N ALA A 558 5.09 -5.11 14.32
CA ALA A 558 4.26 -4.80 15.49
C ALA A 558 3.26 -5.93 15.82
N GLY A 559 2.93 -6.80 14.85
CA GLY A 559 2.08 -7.96 15.10
C GLY A 559 1.62 -8.67 13.83
N LYS A 560 0.71 -9.63 13.99
CA LYS A 560 0.03 -10.31 12.87
C LYS A 560 -1.46 -9.94 12.83
N LYS A 561 -1.97 -9.55 11.66
CA LYS A 561 -3.38 -9.26 11.39
C LYS A 561 -3.96 -10.34 10.48
N SER A 562 -5.05 -10.98 10.90
CA SER A 562 -5.75 -11.94 10.04
C SER A 562 -6.58 -11.22 8.98
N HIS A 563 -6.60 -11.76 7.77
CA HIS A 563 -7.51 -11.36 6.70
C HIS A 563 -8.08 -12.61 6.01
N PHE A 564 -9.26 -12.49 5.40
CA PHE A 564 -9.84 -13.57 4.64
C PHE A 564 -9.42 -13.46 3.17
N ASN A 565 -8.52 -14.34 2.73
CA ASN A 565 -8.14 -14.40 1.34
C ASN A 565 -9.29 -15.02 0.52
N LYS A 566 -9.90 -14.21 -0.35
CA LYS A 566 -11.03 -14.63 -1.20
C LYS A 566 -10.61 -15.70 -2.21
N SER A 567 -9.40 -15.59 -2.77
CA SER A 567 -8.83 -16.52 -3.75
C SER A 567 -8.65 -17.93 -3.16
N LEU A 568 -8.03 -18.00 -1.97
CA LEU A 568 -7.73 -19.26 -1.28
C LEU A 568 -8.91 -19.74 -0.41
N LYS A 569 -9.95 -18.91 -0.22
CA LYS A 569 -11.11 -19.15 0.66
C LYS A 569 -10.70 -19.54 2.10
N LYS A 570 -9.53 -19.10 2.55
CA LYS A 570 -8.96 -19.37 3.88
C LYS A 570 -8.56 -18.08 4.59
N VAL A 571 -8.42 -18.16 5.90
CA VAL A 571 -7.89 -17.06 6.70
C VAL A 571 -6.38 -17.13 6.63
N THR A 572 -5.76 -16.00 6.33
CA THR A 572 -4.32 -15.81 6.19
C THR A 572 -3.90 -14.72 7.17
N HIS A 573 -2.70 -14.84 7.73
CA HIS A 573 -2.16 -13.86 8.68
C HIS A 573 -1.11 -13.01 7.95
N ARG A 574 -1.10 -11.71 8.24
CA ARG A 574 -0.10 -10.76 7.72
C ARG A 574 0.62 -10.09 8.86
N LYS A 575 1.94 -10.08 8.79
CA LYS A 575 2.75 -9.20 9.64
C LYS A 575 2.41 -7.75 9.27
N PHE A 576 2.16 -6.88 10.24
CA PHE A 576 2.10 -5.45 10.01
C PHE A 576 3.25 -4.78 10.78
N LEU A 577 3.83 -3.78 10.15
CA LEU A 577 4.95 -3.03 10.70
C LEU A 577 4.44 -1.88 11.58
N SER A 578 5.27 -1.38 12.49
CA SER A 578 5.01 -0.15 13.23
C SER A 578 4.78 1.04 12.27
N PRO A 579 4.11 2.10 12.72
CA PRO A 579 3.99 3.34 11.95
C PRO A 579 5.38 3.89 11.60
N GLY A 580 5.51 4.52 10.42
CA GLY A 580 6.73 5.23 10.07
C GLY A 580 6.85 6.56 10.83
N SER A 581 8.06 7.11 10.92
CA SER A 581 8.28 8.40 11.61
C SER A 581 7.64 9.56 10.84
N PHE A 582 7.74 9.50 9.50
CA PHE A 582 7.38 10.57 8.59
C PHE A 582 8.10 11.91 8.87
N ASP A 583 9.31 11.87 9.44
CA ASP A 583 10.10 13.07 9.79
C ASP A 583 10.33 14.00 8.59
N TRP A 584 10.42 13.44 7.38
CA TRP A 584 10.55 14.20 6.13
C TRP A 584 9.40 15.20 5.91
N ARG A 585 8.18 14.90 6.38
CA ARG A 585 7.04 15.82 6.30
C ARG A 585 7.29 17.06 7.13
N ARG A 586 7.81 16.88 8.36
CA ARG A 586 8.13 17.98 9.26
C ARG A 586 9.33 18.78 8.75
N ARG A 587 10.35 18.13 8.19
CA ARG A 587 11.48 18.81 7.55
C ARG A 587 11.02 19.73 6.41
N ILE A 588 10.19 19.25 5.49
CA ILE A 588 9.65 20.08 4.40
C ILE A 588 8.83 21.26 4.95
N LEU A 589 8.03 21.03 5.99
CA LEU A 589 7.26 22.09 6.66
C LEU A 589 8.17 23.18 7.24
N GLU A 590 9.22 22.80 7.96
CA GLU A 590 10.17 23.73 8.57
C GLU A 590 10.96 24.50 7.51
N LEU A 591 11.44 23.82 6.45
CA LEU A 591 12.07 24.48 5.32
C LEU A 591 11.12 25.47 4.63
N ALA A 592 9.83 25.14 4.50
CA ALA A 592 8.84 26.00 3.89
C ALA A 592 8.57 27.28 4.70
N ARG A 593 8.78 27.26 6.02
CA ARG A 593 8.68 28.46 6.89
C ARG A 593 9.81 29.47 6.64
N GLU A 594 10.98 28.98 6.24
CA GLU A 594 12.17 29.81 6.00
C GLU A 594 12.38 30.16 4.52
N HIS A 595 11.75 29.41 3.61
CA HIS A 595 11.92 29.54 2.16
C HIS A 595 11.42 30.88 1.61
N ARG A 596 12.29 31.56 0.87
CA ARG A 596 11.97 32.78 0.11
C ARG A 596 11.86 32.41 -1.37
N ALA A 597 10.71 32.70 -1.98
CA ALA A 597 10.53 32.46 -3.41
C ALA A 597 11.48 33.36 -4.22
N GLU A 598 12.11 32.77 -5.24
CA GLU A 598 12.85 33.50 -6.26
C GLU A 598 11.82 34.25 -7.14
N THR A 599 11.90 35.58 -7.21
CA THR A 599 11.00 36.36 -8.07
C THR A 599 11.51 36.35 -9.51
N ASN A 600 11.01 35.44 -10.34
CA ASN A 600 11.14 35.53 -11.80
C ASN A 600 9.89 36.18 -12.39
N LYS A 601 9.99 37.46 -12.77
CA LYS A 601 8.88 38.24 -13.34
C LYS A 601 8.40 37.75 -14.72
N GLU A 602 9.23 37.01 -15.45
CA GLU A 602 8.90 36.51 -16.79
C GLU A 602 7.95 35.30 -16.75
N GLU A 603 7.91 34.53 -15.64
CA GLU A 603 6.94 33.42 -15.46
C GLU A 603 5.58 33.91 -14.95
N GLU A 604 5.50 35.09 -14.31
CA GLU A 604 4.24 35.64 -13.78
C GLU A 604 3.30 36.16 -14.88
N GLU A 605 3.83 36.63 -16.04
CA GLU A 605 3.03 37.18 -17.15
C GLU A 605 2.54 36.13 -18.16
N GLU A 606 3.22 34.99 -18.33
CA GLU A 606 2.71 33.87 -19.15
C GLU A 606 1.67 33.02 -18.39
N GLU A 607 1.63 33.08 -17.05
CA GLU A 607 0.76 32.24 -16.20
C GLU A 607 -0.57 32.91 -15.76
N GLU A 608 -0.79 34.22 -15.95
CA GLU A 608 -2.10 34.87 -15.67
C GLU A 608 -3.24 34.34 -16.59
N ASP A 609 -2.92 33.87 -17.80
CA ASP A 609 -3.87 33.18 -18.69
C ASP A 609 -4.12 31.71 -18.24
N ASP A 610 -3.19 31.11 -17.48
CA ASP A 610 -3.33 29.78 -16.88
C ASP A 610 -4.08 29.80 -15.53
N GLU A 611 -4.12 30.95 -14.82
CA GLU A 611 -4.79 31.13 -13.52
C GLU A 611 -6.31 30.95 -13.55
N GLN A 612 -6.97 31.14 -14.71
CA GLN A 612 -8.42 30.93 -14.85
C GLN A 612 -8.83 29.47 -15.06
N GLU A 613 -7.86 28.57 -15.20
CA GLU A 613 -8.08 27.19 -15.65
C GLU A 613 -7.52 26.13 -14.66
N GLU A 614 -7.09 26.54 -13.47
CA GLU A 614 -6.32 25.73 -12.50
C GLU A 614 -7.17 24.86 -11.52
N ILE A 615 -7.49 23.62 -11.93
CA ILE A 615 -7.46 22.32 -11.19
C ILE A 615 -7.79 22.32 -9.67
N CYS A 616 -8.96 21.83 -9.24
CA CYS A 616 -9.25 20.39 -9.13
C CYS A 616 -10.76 20.12 -9.39
N ILE A 617 -11.09 19.33 -10.41
CA ILE A 617 -12.44 18.76 -10.51
C ILE A 617 -12.42 17.45 -9.75
N ASP A 618 -12.85 17.49 -8.48
CA ASP A 618 -13.31 16.27 -7.81
C ASP A 618 -14.54 15.77 -8.57
N PHE A 619 -14.41 14.60 -9.21
CA PHE A 619 -15.46 13.97 -10.01
C PHE A 619 -16.75 13.72 -9.21
N LEU A 620 -16.71 13.81 -7.87
CA LEU A 620 -17.88 13.65 -7.01
C LEU A 620 -18.96 14.73 -7.21
N ASN A 621 -18.61 15.93 -7.72
CA ASN A 621 -19.59 17.01 -7.89
C ASN A 621 -20.20 17.09 -9.30
N SER A 622 -19.77 16.26 -10.26
CA SER A 622 -20.34 16.26 -11.62
C SER A 622 -21.64 15.44 -11.76
N TYR A 623 -22.04 14.66 -10.76
CA TYR A 623 -23.24 13.80 -10.87
C TYR A 623 -24.57 14.57 -10.94
N ASN A 624 -24.58 15.91 -10.78
CA ASN A 624 -25.80 16.71 -10.80
C ASN A 624 -25.89 17.77 -11.91
N ALA A 625 -24.93 17.85 -12.85
CA ALA A 625 -24.92 18.93 -13.85
C ALA A 625 -25.09 18.52 -15.33
N ASP A 626 -25.07 17.22 -15.70
CA ASP A 626 -25.26 16.81 -17.11
C ASP A 626 -26.17 15.60 -17.31
N LEU A 627 -27.35 15.64 -16.69
CA LEU A 627 -28.51 14.78 -16.99
C LEU A 627 -29.13 15.04 -18.38
N ARG A 628 -28.42 15.67 -19.33
CA ARG A 628 -28.94 16.00 -20.67
C ARG A 628 -28.22 15.35 -21.84
N VAL A 629 -27.18 14.54 -21.60
CA VAL A 629 -26.42 13.89 -22.69
C VAL A 629 -26.64 12.36 -22.76
N TRP A 630 -27.32 11.77 -21.77
CA TRP A 630 -27.55 10.31 -21.69
C TRP A 630 -28.91 9.84 -22.23
N GLU A 631 -29.75 10.72 -22.78
CA GLU A 631 -30.91 10.30 -23.57
C GLU A 631 -30.52 10.09 -25.04
N LYS A 632 -29.81 8.99 -25.31
CA LYS A 632 -29.81 8.21 -26.57
C LYS A 632 -28.61 7.27 -26.60
N ARG A 633 -28.75 6.11 -25.97
CA ARG A 633 -28.16 4.82 -26.36
C ARG A 633 -28.64 3.76 -25.38
N ASP A 634 -29.94 3.51 -25.45
CA ASP A 634 -30.44 2.17 -25.14
C ASP A 634 -29.98 1.23 -26.27
N ASP A 635 -29.69 -0.02 -25.89
CA ASP A 635 -29.28 -1.16 -26.72
C ASP A 635 -27.77 -1.35 -26.97
N CYS A 636 -27.05 -1.84 -25.94
CA CYS A 636 -26.10 -2.94 -26.14
C CYS A 636 -25.85 -3.71 -24.82
N ASP A 637 -26.24 -4.98 -24.82
CA ASP A 637 -25.98 -5.95 -23.76
C ASP A 637 -24.46 -6.10 -23.50
N PHE A 638 -24.11 -6.03 -22.21
CA PHE A 638 -22.77 -6.34 -21.70
C PHE A 638 -22.57 -7.85 -21.67
N SER A 639 -21.76 -8.39 -22.58
CA SER A 639 -21.11 -9.70 -22.43
C SER A 639 -19.61 -9.51 -22.28
N ASP A 640 -19.09 -9.85 -21.09
CA ASP A 640 -17.67 -10.06 -20.84
C ASP A 640 -17.22 -11.34 -21.57
N GLU A 641 -16.95 -11.24 -22.87
CA GLU A 641 -16.25 -12.26 -23.64
C GLU A 641 -14.88 -11.71 -24.06
N PHE A 642 -13.85 -12.16 -23.35
CA PHE A 642 -12.47 -12.16 -23.84
C PHE A 642 -12.41 -13.19 -24.99
N ASP A 643 -12.49 -12.72 -26.23
CA ASP A 643 -12.31 -13.55 -27.42
C ASP A 643 -10.82 -13.61 -27.79
N ASP A 644 -10.22 -14.80 -27.61
CA ASP A 644 -8.83 -15.14 -27.92
C ASP A 644 -8.76 -15.81 -29.31
N SER A 645 -9.33 -15.22 -30.36
CA SER A 645 -9.15 -15.69 -31.73
C SER A 645 -8.29 -14.70 -32.54
N TYR A 646 -7.04 -15.06 -32.80
CA TYR A 646 -6.24 -14.42 -33.83
C TYR A 646 -5.93 -15.43 -34.94
N ASP A 647 -6.42 -15.08 -36.12
CA ASP A 647 -6.23 -15.71 -37.42
C ASP A 647 -4.76 -15.96 -37.77
N GLU A 648 -4.46 -17.17 -38.24
CA GLU A 648 -3.21 -17.50 -38.92
C GLU A 648 -3.25 -16.94 -40.35
N GLY A 649 -2.59 -15.80 -40.57
CA GLY A 649 -2.27 -15.32 -41.91
C GLY A 649 -1.16 -16.18 -42.51
N THR A 650 -1.53 -17.17 -43.32
CA THR A 650 -0.63 -17.90 -44.20
C THR A 650 -0.20 -17.02 -45.39
N ASP A 651 1.04 -16.56 -45.39
CA ASP A 651 1.70 -16.05 -46.60
C ASP A 651 2.06 -17.24 -47.51
N ASN A 652 1.34 -17.38 -48.61
CA ASN A 652 1.77 -18.19 -49.75
C ASN A 652 2.45 -17.29 -50.78
N ALA A 653 3.69 -17.66 -51.10
CA ALA A 653 4.51 -17.07 -52.14
C ALA A 653 3.90 -17.24 -53.54
N THR A 654 4.00 -16.17 -54.33
CA THR A 654 4.38 -16.21 -55.76
C THR A 654 5.21 -14.97 -56.06
#